data_AF-A0A2G2G2M5-F1
#
_entry.id   AF-A0A2G2G2M5-F1
#
_cell.length_a   1.000
_cell.length_b   1.000
_cell.length_c   1.000
_cell.angle_alpha   90.00
_cell.angle_beta   90.00
_cell.angle_gamma   90.00
#
_symmetry.space_group_name_H-M   'P 1'
#
loop_
_entity.id
_entity.type
_entity.pdbx_description
1 polymer ?
#
loop_
_entity_poly.entity_id
_entity_poly.type
_entity_poly.pdbx_seq_one_letter_code
_entity_poly.pdbx_strand_id
1 'polypeptide(L)'
;MIHSLKYMTVRVASTVLVTQSVKEIILESMDGRPLPSFNAGAHIKVVLGNGNINSYSLMPSCMQNPSPQQYKLGILREENSKGGSRFMHTLNVGDEIEITAPINDFPLVEQSPYSLLFAGGIGVTPILAMAVDLHNNGARFAMHYAGRTQSSMGFIEPLTDYIGDALHLHFDDKDNALNLLDTLNAAPPDAHIYVCGPKGLIQAVQKQAEICGYPSAQIHFELFSSSAQQDGDVPFEIELADTGDIYTIPVGKTIIDVLEDAGHDPIYDCARGDCGVCKTKVISGDIDHRDVVLSPSEKAAGNVMQICVSRAKGGRLVLDMQNQVQEQTEPTPTLQTQIKPQAKPQAKPQAKPQAKQKTIHERKKVEGLDLDFLIRPGASEIHRDVFIDQAVFEQEMRTVFRHTWVYVGHDSQVPNKGDFTTTTIGNQPVIMVRHQNGEVQVLYNRCPHKGVQLVNEPSGHTGKFFRCPYHAWTFKTDGSPLAVPFEQGYENTGFEKSCAKKGMCGVKNVKNYRGFIFARLSDEGESFDTFFTNSLSSIDNMIDRSPEGKLEIVGAPLRYLHHCNWKMLVDNQTDTCHPMIAHESSAGTVKNIWERIGGDSEKPMVVELVLPFMSTYEMFETMGIRTWDNGHGHTGVSSSIHSDYADIDGYFEQMSKAYGKERAQEIISEARHNTCYFPNMMVKGAIQTLRLFKPIAANKTIVESWIFKLVGAPDTFLKRTAMYNRIINAPTSIVGHDDLEMYERAQEGLKVDANPWVNIQRHYREGELGDERGEEIVHAGTSEVQMRNHYVNWKKYMALGTNDEGSS
;
A
#
# COMPACT_ATOMS: atom_id res chain seq x y z
N MET A 1 17.79 1.06 9.78
CA MET A 1 17.83 2.29 8.96
C MET A 1 16.69 3.16 9.44
N ILE A 2 17.03 4.27 10.11
CA ILE A 2 16.09 5.23 10.71
C ILE A 2 15.06 5.65 9.66
N HIS A 3 13.77 5.49 9.95
CA HIS A 3 12.73 6.22 9.21
C HIS A 3 12.99 7.71 9.45
N SER A 4 13.65 8.38 8.52
CA SER A 4 13.77 9.84 8.59
C SER A 4 12.37 10.40 8.43
N LEU A 5 11.73 10.80 9.53
CA LEU A 5 10.54 11.64 9.51
C LEU A 5 10.88 12.84 8.61
N LYS A 6 10.21 12.96 7.47
CA LYS A 6 10.39 14.13 6.61
C LYS A 6 9.70 15.31 7.28
N TYR A 7 10.49 16.23 7.80
CA TYR A 7 10.00 17.51 8.30
C TYR A 7 9.82 18.48 7.13
N MET A 8 8.82 19.36 7.24
CA MET A 8 8.57 20.48 6.36
C MET A 8 8.61 21.78 7.15
N THR A 9 9.24 22.80 6.58
CA THR A 9 9.27 24.13 7.17
C THR A 9 7.98 24.87 6.80
N VAL A 10 7.33 25.47 7.80
CA VAL A 10 6.13 26.30 7.65
C VAL A 10 6.32 27.62 8.37
N ARG A 11 5.54 28.62 7.96
CA ARG A 11 5.54 29.97 8.56
C ARG A 11 4.31 30.18 9.42
N VAL A 12 4.48 30.87 10.55
CA VAL A 12 3.38 31.39 11.36
C VAL A 12 2.71 32.56 10.63
N ALA A 13 1.52 32.33 10.10
CA ALA A 13 0.74 33.31 9.36
C ALA A 13 -0.03 34.26 10.29
N SER A 14 -0.57 33.75 11.40
CA SER A 14 -1.26 34.57 12.40
C SER A 14 -1.23 33.92 13.78
N THR A 15 -1.39 34.74 14.81
CA THR A 15 -1.56 34.27 16.20
C THR A 15 -2.59 35.12 16.93
N VAL A 16 -3.51 34.49 17.67
CA VAL A 16 -4.55 35.19 18.44
C VAL A 16 -4.70 34.53 19.82
N LEU A 17 -4.81 35.34 20.88
CA LEU A 17 -5.21 34.82 22.20
C LEU A 17 -6.73 34.62 22.22
N VAL A 18 -7.16 33.36 22.26
CA VAL A 18 -8.58 32.96 22.30
C VAL A 18 -9.13 33.07 23.72
N THR A 19 -8.29 32.77 24.72
CA THR A 19 -8.55 33.04 26.14
C THR A 19 -7.27 33.57 26.78
N GLN A 20 -7.27 33.84 28.09
CA GLN A 20 -6.05 34.23 28.81
C GLN A 20 -4.93 33.17 28.74
N SER A 21 -5.27 31.92 28.46
CA SER A 21 -4.32 30.80 28.44
C SER A 21 -4.32 30.00 27.13
N VAL A 22 -5.26 30.21 26.21
CA VAL A 22 -5.31 29.51 24.92
C VAL A 22 -4.91 30.45 23.79
N LYS A 23 -3.93 30.04 22.98
CA LYS A 23 -3.46 30.76 21.80
C LYS A 23 -3.78 29.97 20.54
N GLU A 24 -4.45 30.60 19.58
CA GLU A 24 -4.60 30.13 18.21
C GLU A 24 -3.35 30.48 17.41
N ILE A 25 -2.89 29.55 16.58
CA ILE A 25 -1.77 29.74 15.65
C ILE A 25 -2.19 29.20 14.28
N ILE A 26 -2.04 30.03 13.24
CA ILE A 26 -2.22 29.61 11.84
C ILE A 26 -0.84 29.43 11.20
N LEU A 27 -0.66 28.30 10.54
CA LEU A 27 0.55 27.94 9.81
C LEU A 27 0.26 27.88 8.31
N GLU A 28 1.21 28.36 7.50
CA GLU A 28 1.13 28.35 6.04
C GLU A 28 2.41 27.79 5.40
N SER A 29 2.32 27.32 4.16
CA SER A 29 3.48 26.86 3.41
C SER A 29 4.44 28.01 3.09
N MET A 30 5.74 27.72 3.12
CA MET A 30 6.79 28.66 2.72
C MET A 30 6.72 29.03 1.23
N ASP A 31 6.20 28.15 0.38
CA ASP A 31 6.14 28.31 -1.08
C ASP A 31 4.74 28.67 -1.61
N GLY A 32 3.78 28.94 -0.72
CA GLY A 32 2.40 29.29 -1.06
C GLY A 32 1.57 28.14 -1.64
N ARG A 33 2.08 26.90 -1.66
CA ARG A 33 1.31 25.71 -2.05
C ARG A 33 0.40 25.24 -0.90
N PRO A 34 -0.70 24.53 -1.20
CA PRO A 34 -1.52 23.90 -0.18
C PRO A 34 -0.70 22.94 0.70
N LEU A 35 -0.97 22.96 2.01
CA LEU A 35 -0.41 21.98 2.93
C LEU A 35 -1.10 20.62 2.71
N PRO A 36 -0.48 19.49 3.09
CA PRO A 36 -1.11 18.17 3.00
C PRO A 36 -2.51 18.13 3.66
N SER A 37 -3.48 17.48 3.02
CA SER A 37 -4.81 17.28 3.61
C SER A 37 -4.75 16.42 4.86
N PHE A 38 -5.70 16.61 5.79
CA PHE A 38 -5.83 15.80 7.00
C PHE A 38 -7.30 15.47 7.28
N ASN A 39 -7.53 14.34 7.96
CA ASN A 39 -8.86 13.95 8.44
C ASN A 39 -9.06 14.44 9.89
N ALA A 40 -10.32 14.59 10.33
CA ALA A 40 -10.63 14.97 11.71
C ALA A 40 -9.95 14.04 12.74
N GLY A 41 -9.42 14.64 13.81
CA GLY A 41 -8.60 13.95 14.81
C GLY A 41 -7.09 13.96 14.55
N ALA A 42 -6.66 14.40 13.36
CA ALA A 42 -5.24 14.46 13.02
C ALA A 42 -4.46 15.51 13.84
N HIS A 43 -3.15 15.27 13.97
CA HIS A 43 -2.19 16.17 14.58
C HIS A 43 -0.90 16.25 13.75
N ILE A 44 -0.07 17.24 14.05
CA ILE A 44 1.31 17.35 13.55
C ILE A 44 2.29 17.31 14.70
N LYS A 45 3.52 16.87 14.44
CA LYS A 45 4.64 16.99 15.36
C LYS A 45 5.44 18.24 15.01
N VAL A 46 5.71 19.10 16.00
CA VAL A 46 6.46 20.35 15.85
C VAL A 46 7.81 20.21 16.55
N VAL A 47 8.89 20.59 15.86
CA VAL A 47 10.22 20.71 16.45
C VAL A 47 10.29 22.01 17.26
N LEU A 48 10.57 21.87 18.55
CA LEU A 48 10.66 22.97 19.52
C LEU A 48 12.06 23.59 19.50
N GLY A 49 12.18 24.83 20.00
CA GLY A 49 13.46 25.57 20.01
C GLY A 49 14.61 24.92 20.81
N ASN A 50 14.33 23.88 21.61
CA ASN A 50 15.33 23.09 22.32
C ASN A 50 15.64 21.73 21.66
N GLY A 51 15.12 21.48 20.45
CA GLY A 51 15.26 20.22 19.71
C GLY A 51 14.24 19.14 20.08
N ASN A 52 13.44 19.33 21.12
CA ASN A 52 12.37 18.38 21.48
C ASN A 52 11.24 18.44 20.46
N ILE A 53 10.43 17.39 20.38
CA ILE A 53 9.29 17.30 19.46
C ILE A 53 8.01 17.14 20.26
N ASN A 54 6.98 17.93 19.94
CA ASN A 54 5.66 17.83 20.57
C ASN A 54 4.55 17.72 19.53
N SER A 55 3.51 16.94 19.82
CA SER A 55 2.30 16.82 18.99
C SER A 55 1.28 17.91 19.29
N TYR A 56 0.64 18.43 18.23
CA TYR A 56 -0.42 19.44 18.31
C TYR A 56 -1.54 19.12 17.31
N SER A 57 -2.78 19.03 17.79
CA SER A 57 -3.95 18.71 16.96
C SER A 57 -4.26 19.79 15.94
N LEU A 58 -4.63 19.33 14.75
CA LEU A 58 -5.07 20.18 13.66
C LEU A 58 -6.55 20.50 13.80
N MET A 59 -6.88 21.76 13.58
CA MET A 59 -8.24 22.25 13.40
C MET A 59 -8.43 22.74 11.96
N PRO A 60 -9.65 22.66 11.41
CA PRO A 60 -9.94 23.25 10.10
C PRO A 60 -9.67 24.77 10.13
N SER A 61 -8.94 25.26 9.12
CA SER A 61 -8.69 26.69 8.94
C SER A 61 -9.98 27.44 8.60
N CYS A 62 -10.88 26.80 7.84
CA CYS A 62 -12.24 27.23 7.55
C CYS A 62 -13.23 26.09 7.87
N MET A 63 -14.32 26.40 8.59
CA MET A 63 -15.32 25.41 8.96
C MET A 63 -16.11 24.87 7.75
N GLN A 64 -16.32 25.70 6.72
CA GLN A 64 -17.14 25.37 5.54
C GLN A 64 -16.37 24.65 4.42
N ASN A 65 -15.04 24.79 4.37
CA ASN A 65 -14.21 24.18 3.34
C ASN A 65 -12.85 23.76 3.96
N PRO A 66 -12.70 22.51 4.39
CA PRO A 66 -11.54 22.06 5.15
C PRO A 66 -10.28 21.82 4.30
N SER A 67 -10.27 22.15 3.00
CA SER A 67 -9.06 22.03 2.16
C SER A 67 -7.95 22.97 2.67
N PRO A 68 -6.81 22.46 3.19
CA PRO A 68 -5.91 23.28 3.96
C PRO A 68 -4.91 24.01 3.07
N GLN A 69 -5.24 25.24 2.69
CA GLN A 69 -4.19 26.22 2.38
C GLN A 69 -3.34 26.54 3.62
N GLN A 70 -3.90 26.33 4.82
CA GLN A 70 -3.31 26.63 6.11
C GLN A 70 -3.70 25.59 7.16
N TYR A 71 -2.85 25.37 8.15
CA TYR A 71 -3.16 24.59 9.35
C TYR A 71 -3.49 25.52 10.52
N LYS A 72 -4.50 25.17 11.31
CA LYS A 72 -4.87 25.90 12.53
C LYS A 72 -4.61 25.04 13.77
N LEU A 73 -3.97 25.62 14.77
CA LEU A 73 -3.65 24.98 16.05
C LEU A 73 -4.25 25.77 17.22
N GLY A 74 -4.71 25.08 18.26
CA GLY A 74 -5.09 25.68 19.53
C GLY A 74 -4.16 25.21 20.65
N ILE A 75 -3.48 26.13 21.31
CA ILE A 75 -2.44 25.82 22.30
C ILE A 75 -2.79 26.36 23.68
N LEU A 76 -3.00 25.48 24.65
CA LEU A 76 -3.12 25.86 26.06
C LEU A 76 -1.74 26.08 26.68
N ARG A 77 -1.59 27.21 27.37
CA ARG A 77 -0.40 27.56 28.15
C ARG A 77 -0.41 26.81 29.48
N GLU A 78 0.30 25.70 29.52
CA GLU A 78 0.56 24.98 30.76
C GLU A 78 1.86 25.45 31.45
N GLU A 79 1.74 25.95 32.68
CA GLU A 79 2.87 26.44 33.49
C GLU A 79 3.86 25.32 33.82
N ASN A 80 3.34 24.13 34.20
CA ASN A 80 4.12 22.96 34.59
C ASN A 80 4.50 22.03 33.42
N SER A 81 4.49 22.52 32.17
CA SER A 81 4.86 21.70 31.01
C SER A 81 6.39 21.50 30.87
N LYS A 82 6.78 20.49 30.08
CA LYS A 82 8.17 20.28 29.60
C LYS A 82 8.69 21.39 28.68
N GLY A 83 7.92 22.46 28.46
CA GLY A 83 8.34 23.67 27.74
C GLY A 83 7.70 23.88 26.38
N GLY A 84 7.07 22.87 25.78
CA GLY A 84 6.48 23.01 24.45
C GLY A 84 5.33 24.01 24.38
N SER A 85 4.40 24.01 25.34
CA SER A 85 3.32 25.01 25.35
C SER A 85 3.86 26.43 25.52
N ARG A 86 4.91 26.62 26.34
CA ARG A 86 5.59 27.91 26.51
C ARG A 86 6.25 28.35 25.20
N PHE A 87 6.96 27.45 24.51
CA PHE A 87 7.58 27.73 23.21
C PHE A 87 6.55 28.17 22.17
N MET A 88 5.47 27.42 21.98
CA MET A 88 4.42 27.78 21.02
C MET A 88 3.78 29.15 21.35
N HIS A 89 3.68 29.49 22.64
CA HIS A 89 3.21 30.81 23.07
C HIS A 89 4.17 31.95 22.76
N THR A 90 5.47 31.68 22.57
CA THR A 90 6.48 32.68 22.16
C THR A 90 6.50 32.97 20.65
N LEU A 91 5.91 32.09 19.82
CA LEU A 91 5.89 32.26 18.37
C LEU A 91 5.15 33.53 17.94
N ASN A 92 5.73 34.29 17.02
CA ASN A 92 5.18 35.50 16.44
C ASN A 92 4.90 35.29 14.94
N VAL A 93 4.08 36.18 14.38
CA VAL A 93 3.83 36.19 12.93
C VAL A 93 5.15 36.35 12.18
N GLY A 94 5.37 35.48 11.20
CA GLY A 94 6.60 35.41 10.42
C GLY A 94 7.62 34.39 10.90
N ASP A 95 7.49 33.85 12.13
CA ASP A 95 8.40 32.82 12.62
C ASP A 95 8.29 31.53 11.79
N GLU A 96 9.41 30.85 11.60
CA GLU A 96 9.52 29.59 10.87
C GLU A 96 9.66 28.43 11.85
N ILE A 97 8.90 27.36 11.64
CA ILE A 97 8.97 26.14 12.44
C ILE A 97 8.97 24.90 11.55
N GLU A 98 9.59 23.83 12.04
CA GLU A 98 9.59 22.53 11.36
C GLU A 98 8.48 21.63 11.91
N ILE A 99 7.71 21.05 10.99
CA ILE A 99 6.58 20.17 11.32
C ILE A 99 6.62 18.88 10.52
N THR A 100 5.99 17.82 11.00
CA THR A 100 5.74 16.62 10.18
C THR A 100 4.51 16.82 9.28
N ALA A 101 4.34 15.94 8.30
CA ALA A 101 3.02 15.73 7.70
C ALA A 101 1.98 15.32 8.78
N PRO A 102 0.67 15.55 8.54
CA PRO A 102 -0.39 15.12 9.45
C PRO A 102 -0.38 13.62 9.73
N ILE A 103 -0.58 13.26 11.00
CA ILE A 103 -0.74 11.90 11.51
C ILE A 103 -2.08 11.84 12.22
N ASN A 104 -2.84 10.76 12.07
CA ASN A 104 -4.15 10.63 12.71
C ASN A 104 -4.26 9.34 13.54
N ASP A 105 -4.02 9.49 14.85
CA ASP A 105 -4.15 8.41 15.83
C ASP A 105 -5.50 8.47 16.58
N PHE A 106 -6.36 9.43 16.23
CA PHE A 106 -7.68 9.60 16.83
C PHE A 106 -8.76 9.76 15.73
N PRO A 107 -8.88 8.80 14.79
CA PRO A 107 -9.76 8.95 13.63
C PRO A 107 -11.24 8.85 14.00
N LEU A 108 -12.08 9.59 13.28
CA LEU A 108 -13.52 9.32 13.27
C LEU A 108 -13.82 8.02 12.51
N VAL A 109 -14.68 7.19 13.10
CA VAL A 109 -15.25 6.01 12.43
C VAL A 109 -16.19 6.45 11.31
N GLU A 110 -15.84 6.10 10.08
CA GLU A 110 -16.68 6.31 8.90
C GLU A 110 -18.00 5.53 9.06
N GLN A 111 -19.14 6.20 8.85
CA GLN A 111 -20.50 5.63 8.92
C GLN A 111 -21.09 5.38 10.32
N SER A 112 -20.60 6.05 11.37
CA SER A 112 -21.27 6.01 12.68
C SER A 112 -22.71 6.54 12.58
N PRO A 113 -23.72 5.80 13.09
CA PRO A 113 -25.13 6.23 13.07
C PRO A 113 -25.39 7.41 14.01
N TYR A 114 -24.57 7.56 15.05
CA TYR A 114 -24.57 8.69 15.97
C TYR A 114 -23.20 8.84 16.65
N SER A 115 -22.65 10.05 16.70
CA SER A 115 -21.40 10.32 17.42
C SER A 115 -21.64 11.20 18.65
N LEU A 116 -21.12 10.79 19.80
CA LEU A 116 -21.19 11.55 21.04
C LEU A 116 -19.79 12.05 21.39
N LEU A 117 -19.59 13.36 21.31
CA LEU A 117 -18.28 13.99 21.45
C LEU A 117 -18.18 14.67 22.82
N PHE A 118 -17.13 14.38 23.59
CA PHE A 118 -16.83 14.99 24.87
C PHE A 118 -15.51 15.75 24.80
N ALA A 119 -15.55 17.04 25.10
CA ALA A 119 -14.36 17.89 25.15
C ALA A 119 -14.15 18.46 26.56
N GLY A 120 -12.88 18.59 26.96
CA GLY A 120 -12.48 19.34 28.14
C GLY A 120 -11.15 20.04 27.95
N GLY A 121 -11.04 21.29 28.39
CA GLY A 121 -9.82 22.10 28.21
C GLY A 121 -9.37 22.17 26.75
N ILE A 122 -8.07 21.99 26.48
CA ILE A 122 -7.53 22.04 25.11
C ILE A 122 -7.90 20.82 24.25
N GLY A 123 -8.45 19.77 24.87
CA GLY A 123 -9.01 18.62 24.16
C GLY A 123 -10.18 18.97 23.23
N VAL A 124 -10.69 20.20 23.32
CA VAL A 124 -11.61 20.77 22.32
C VAL A 124 -11.03 20.79 20.91
N THR A 125 -9.70 20.84 20.74
CA THR A 125 -9.09 21.02 19.40
C THR A 125 -9.34 19.86 18.44
N PRO A 126 -9.02 18.59 18.76
CA PRO A 126 -9.40 17.46 17.89
C PRO A 126 -10.92 17.27 17.82
N ILE A 127 -11.64 17.47 18.93
CA ILE A 127 -13.10 17.30 18.99
C ILE A 127 -13.83 18.33 18.13
N LEU A 128 -13.33 19.57 18.03
CA LEU A 128 -13.84 20.60 17.13
C LEU A 128 -13.69 20.17 15.67
N ALA A 129 -12.52 19.63 15.29
CA ALA A 129 -12.32 19.11 13.93
C ALA A 129 -13.32 17.99 13.61
N MET A 130 -13.59 17.11 14.59
CA MET A 130 -14.61 16.06 14.46
C MET A 130 -16.02 16.60 14.30
N ALA A 131 -16.42 17.57 15.13
CA ALA A 131 -17.74 18.17 15.07
C ALA A 131 -17.99 18.89 13.74
N VAL A 132 -16.97 19.57 13.21
CA VAL A 132 -17.04 20.24 11.90
C VAL A 132 -17.18 19.24 10.76
N ASP A 133 -16.39 18.15 10.78
CA ASP A 133 -16.47 17.10 9.77
C ASP A 133 -17.85 16.42 9.77
N LEU A 134 -18.34 16.04 10.95
CA LEU A 134 -19.67 15.45 11.11
C LEU A 134 -20.79 16.40 10.66
N HIS A 135 -20.70 17.68 10.99
CA HIS A 135 -21.66 18.70 10.55
C HIS A 135 -21.67 18.86 9.03
N ASN A 136 -20.50 18.98 8.40
CA ASN A 136 -20.37 19.12 6.95
C ASN A 136 -20.91 17.91 6.18
N ASN A 137 -20.77 16.72 6.77
CA ASN A 137 -21.27 15.47 6.22
C ASN A 137 -22.75 15.19 6.55
N GLY A 138 -23.43 16.08 7.28
CA GLY A 138 -24.83 15.90 7.68
C GLY A 138 -25.05 14.73 8.64
N ALA A 139 -24.00 14.30 9.36
CA ALA A 139 -24.07 13.21 10.31
C ALA A 139 -24.79 13.65 11.60
N ARG A 140 -25.36 12.67 12.31
CA ARG A 140 -26.03 12.92 13.60
C ARG A 140 -24.99 12.87 14.72
N PHE A 141 -24.88 13.92 15.51
CA PHE A 141 -23.98 13.96 16.66
C PHE A 141 -24.45 14.94 17.73
N ALA A 142 -23.88 14.83 18.92
CA ALA A 142 -23.93 15.85 19.96
C ALA A 142 -22.53 16.05 20.55
N MET A 143 -22.19 17.30 20.85
CA MET A 143 -20.91 17.70 21.44
C MET A 143 -21.14 18.29 22.82
N HIS A 144 -20.62 17.63 23.84
CA HIS A 144 -20.61 18.07 25.22
C HIS A 144 -19.24 18.65 25.57
N TYR A 145 -19.19 19.96 25.79
CA TYR A 145 -17.95 20.66 26.12
C TYR A 145 -18.01 21.19 27.56
N ALA A 146 -17.16 20.63 28.41
CA ALA A 146 -17.12 20.91 29.84
C ALA A 146 -15.87 21.72 30.23
N GLY A 147 -16.04 22.68 31.15
CA GLY A 147 -14.94 23.46 31.71
C GLY A 147 -15.29 24.10 33.05
N ARG A 148 -14.30 24.70 33.70
CA ARG A 148 -14.49 25.31 35.03
C ARG A 148 -15.39 26.53 34.98
N THR A 149 -15.08 27.43 34.05
CA THR A 149 -15.80 28.68 33.80
C THR A 149 -15.85 28.92 32.30
N GLN A 150 -16.84 29.68 31.83
CA GLN A 150 -16.98 30.01 30.41
C GLN A 150 -15.77 30.76 29.84
N SER A 151 -15.16 31.66 30.62
CA SER A 151 -13.99 32.45 30.20
C SER A 151 -12.71 31.62 30.03
N SER A 152 -12.67 30.40 30.58
CA SER A 152 -11.52 29.50 30.48
C SER A 152 -11.56 28.58 29.24
N MET A 153 -12.71 28.51 28.56
CA MET A 153 -12.97 27.60 27.45
C MET A 153 -12.74 28.30 26.11
N GLY A 154 -11.82 27.78 25.30
CA GLY A 154 -11.55 28.30 23.96
C GLY A 154 -12.60 27.86 22.93
N PHE A 155 -12.76 28.65 21.87
CA PHE A 155 -13.54 28.33 20.67
C PHE A 155 -15.06 28.15 20.87
N ILE A 156 -15.65 28.64 21.97
CA ILE A 156 -17.10 28.54 22.19
C ILE A 156 -17.89 29.24 21.08
N GLU A 157 -17.63 30.53 20.83
CA GLU A 157 -18.36 31.33 19.83
C GLU A 157 -18.35 30.69 18.43
N PRO A 158 -17.20 30.33 17.83
CA PRO A 158 -17.21 29.69 16.51
C PRO A 158 -17.88 28.30 16.49
N LEU A 159 -17.87 27.56 17.60
CA LEU A 159 -18.62 26.30 17.71
C LEU A 159 -20.13 26.57 17.78
N THR A 160 -20.56 27.51 18.61
CA THR A 160 -21.98 27.90 18.74
C THR A 160 -22.54 28.35 17.39
N ASP A 161 -21.80 29.19 16.67
CA ASP A 161 -22.23 29.70 15.37
C ASP A 161 -22.30 28.60 14.29
N TYR A 162 -21.44 27.58 14.37
CA TYR A 162 -21.32 26.59 13.31
C TYR A 162 -22.19 25.34 13.52
N ILE A 163 -22.14 24.74 14.72
CA ILE A 163 -22.84 23.47 15.00
C ILE A 163 -24.14 23.65 15.78
N GLY A 164 -24.44 24.88 16.24
CA GLY A 164 -25.73 25.26 16.82
C GLY A 164 -26.20 24.34 17.94
N ASP A 165 -27.40 23.80 17.78
CA ASP A 165 -28.10 22.95 18.77
C ASP A 165 -27.35 21.65 19.11
N ALA A 166 -26.36 21.24 18.31
CA ALA A 166 -25.53 20.08 18.61
C ALA A 166 -24.49 20.35 19.73
N LEU A 167 -24.26 21.62 20.12
CA LEU A 167 -23.32 21.99 21.18
C LEU A 167 -24.01 22.14 22.54
N HIS A 168 -23.54 21.38 23.52
CA HIS A 168 -23.95 21.45 24.91
C HIS A 168 -22.77 21.89 25.79
N LEU A 169 -22.92 23.06 26.43
CA LEU A 169 -21.89 23.63 27.30
C LEU A 169 -22.17 23.30 28.77
N HIS A 170 -21.14 22.85 29.48
CA HIS A 170 -21.21 22.50 30.90
C HIS A 170 -20.16 23.28 31.69
N PHE A 171 -20.58 23.88 32.81
CA PHE A 171 -19.69 24.67 33.65
C PHE A 171 -19.70 24.17 35.09
N ASP A 172 -18.52 23.99 35.68
CA ASP A 172 -18.42 23.57 37.09
C ASP A 172 -18.91 24.67 38.06
N ASP A 173 -18.87 25.94 37.64
CA ASP A 173 -19.30 27.10 38.44
C ASP A 173 -20.80 27.43 38.32
N LYS A 174 -21.58 26.65 37.56
CA LYS A 174 -23.02 26.84 37.35
C LYS A 174 -23.78 25.54 37.64
N ASP A 175 -25.09 25.66 37.82
CA ASP A 175 -26.01 24.52 38.03
C ASP A 175 -26.35 23.82 36.69
N ASN A 176 -25.32 23.45 35.91
CA ASN A 176 -25.45 22.73 34.64
C ASN A 176 -24.28 21.78 34.37
N ALA A 177 -23.67 21.26 35.44
CA ALA A 177 -22.57 20.31 35.37
C ALA A 177 -22.92 19.10 34.48
N LEU A 178 -21.91 18.53 33.83
CA LEU A 178 -22.08 17.41 32.91
C LEU A 178 -22.60 16.16 33.64
N ASN A 179 -23.83 15.74 33.35
CA ASN A 179 -24.38 14.47 33.83
C ASN A 179 -24.09 13.36 32.81
N LEU A 180 -23.01 12.61 33.04
CA LEU A 180 -22.57 11.55 32.13
C LEU A 180 -23.59 10.43 31.98
N LEU A 181 -24.26 10.03 33.05
CA LEU A 181 -25.22 8.93 33.04
C LEU A 181 -26.40 9.27 32.12
N ASP A 182 -27.01 10.44 32.32
CA ASP A 182 -28.15 10.87 31.51
C ASP A 182 -27.73 11.09 30.05
N THR A 183 -26.57 11.69 29.82
CA THR A 183 -26.03 11.94 28.48
C THR A 183 -25.79 10.64 27.71
N LEU A 184 -25.16 9.64 28.34
CA LEU A 184 -24.86 8.36 27.71
C LEU A 184 -26.11 7.49 27.50
N ASN A 185 -27.09 7.57 28.39
CA ASN A 185 -28.37 6.87 28.25
C ASN A 185 -29.29 7.50 27.19
N ALA A 186 -29.14 8.80 26.91
CA ALA A 186 -29.91 9.48 25.88
C ALA A 186 -29.40 9.18 24.46
N ALA A 187 -28.15 8.73 24.33
CA ALA A 187 -27.57 8.35 23.05
C ALA A 187 -28.01 6.92 22.62
N PRO A 188 -28.11 6.65 21.30
CA PRO A 188 -28.38 5.31 20.80
C PRO A 188 -27.33 4.27 21.25
N PRO A 189 -27.70 2.99 21.46
CA PRO A 189 -26.75 1.95 21.87
C PRO A 189 -25.62 1.66 20.87
N ASP A 190 -25.77 2.08 19.62
CA ASP A 190 -24.77 1.98 18.55
C ASP A 190 -23.96 3.27 18.36
N ALA A 191 -24.08 4.24 19.28
CA ALA A 191 -23.32 5.48 19.23
C ALA A 191 -21.82 5.24 19.49
N HIS A 192 -20.98 5.98 18.76
CA HIS A 192 -19.55 6.03 19.02
C HIS A 192 -19.23 7.23 19.92
N ILE A 193 -18.51 6.96 21.00
CA ILE A 193 -18.16 7.92 22.04
C ILE A 193 -16.72 8.38 21.81
N TYR A 194 -16.51 9.68 21.67
CA TYR A 194 -15.19 10.29 21.55
C TYR A 194 -14.95 11.20 22.74
N VAL A 195 -13.87 11.03 23.48
CA VAL A 195 -13.54 11.90 24.62
C VAL A 195 -12.10 12.38 24.57
N CYS A 196 -11.93 13.69 24.71
CA CYS A 196 -10.61 14.30 24.79
C CYS A 196 -10.59 15.44 25.82
N GLY A 197 -9.67 15.37 26.77
CA GLY A 197 -9.53 16.39 27.81
C GLY A 197 -8.69 15.94 29.01
N PRO A 198 -8.87 16.56 30.20
CA PRO A 198 -8.16 16.15 31.41
C PRO A 198 -8.41 14.68 31.73
N LYS A 199 -7.39 14.01 32.30
CA LYS A 199 -7.44 12.57 32.65
C LYS A 199 -8.70 12.18 33.43
N GLY A 200 -9.15 13.03 34.36
CA GLY A 200 -10.36 12.79 35.15
C GLY A 200 -11.64 12.72 34.29
N LEU A 201 -11.76 13.56 33.25
CA LEU A 201 -12.90 13.54 32.32
C LEU A 201 -12.89 12.25 31.48
N ILE A 202 -11.74 11.90 30.90
CA ILE A 202 -11.59 10.70 30.06
C ILE A 202 -11.97 9.46 30.88
N GLN A 203 -11.40 9.30 32.08
CA GLN A 203 -11.69 8.15 32.94
C GLN A 203 -13.16 8.10 33.37
N ALA A 204 -13.78 9.25 33.65
CA ALA A 204 -15.18 9.32 34.01
C ALA A 204 -16.09 8.89 32.86
N VAL A 205 -15.82 9.37 31.63
CA VAL A 205 -16.57 8.99 30.43
C VAL A 205 -16.40 7.50 30.14
N GLN A 206 -15.18 6.98 30.12
CA GLN A 206 -14.91 5.55 29.88
C GLN A 206 -15.67 4.67 30.87
N LYS A 207 -15.51 4.93 32.17
CA LYS A 207 -16.15 4.15 33.23
C LYS A 207 -17.68 4.21 33.09
N GLN A 208 -18.24 5.38 32.83
CA GLN A 208 -19.69 5.52 32.73
C GLN A 208 -20.25 4.88 31.46
N ALA A 209 -19.52 4.95 30.34
CA ALA A 209 -19.89 4.29 29.09
C ALA A 209 -19.90 2.76 29.24
N GLU A 210 -18.90 2.20 29.90
CA GLU A 210 -18.86 0.76 30.25
C GLU A 210 -20.06 0.36 31.12
N ILE A 211 -20.40 1.16 32.13
CA ILE A 211 -21.59 0.93 32.99
C ILE A 211 -22.89 0.97 32.17
N CYS A 212 -22.98 1.87 31.18
CA CYS A 212 -24.11 1.98 30.26
C CYS A 212 -24.14 0.88 29.18
N GLY A 213 -23.13 -0.01 29.15
CA GLY A 213 -23.11 -1.17 28.24
C GLY A 213 -22.45 -0.92 26.88
N TYR A 214 -21.77 0.21 26.68
CA TYR A 214 -21.00 0.45 25.46
C TYR A 214 -19.76 -0.46 25.42
N PRO A 215 -19.54 -1.23 24.34
CA PRO A 215 -18.30 -1.97 24.13
C PRO A 215 -17.08 -1.04 24.03
N SER A 216 -15.91 -1.53 24.44
CA SER A 216 -14.65 -0.76 24.36
C SER A 216 -14.34 -0.27 22.94
N ALA A 217 -14.72 -1.02 21.90
CA ALA A 217 -14.54 -0.63 20.50
C ALA A 217 -15.35 0.61 20.07
N GLN A 218 -16.36 1.02 20.86
CA GLN A 218 -17.15 2.22 20.64
C GLN A 218 -16.64 3.43 21.44
N ILE A 219 -15.63 3.26 22.29
CA ILE A 219 -15.11 4.30 23.18
C ILE A 219 -13.71 4.70 22.71
N HIS A 220 -13.63 5.88 22.11
CA HIS A 220 -12.42 6.46 21.50
C HIS A 220 -11.93 7.61 22.37
N PHE A 221 -10.62 7.72 22.61
CA PHE A 221 -10.08 8.81 23.40
C PHE A 221 -8.65 9.19 23.01
N GLU A 222 -8.28 10.43 23.28
CA GLU A 222 -6.91 10.93 23.14
C GLU A 222 -6.44 11.60 24.44
N LEU A 223 -5.19 11.37 24.85
CA LEU A 223 -4.57 12.02 26.02
C LEU A 223 -3.55 13.09 25.61
N PHE A 224 -3.75 14.30 26.12
CA PHE A 224 -2.80 15.42 25.95
C PHE A 224 -1.80 15.57 27.10
N SER A 225 -1.91 14.75 28.15
CA SER A 225 -0.99 14.80 29.28
C SER A 225 0.22 13.91 29.05
N SER A 226 1.42 14.49 29.01
CA SER A 226 2.64 13.73 29.29
C SER A 226 2.58 13.18 30.71
N SER A 227 3.14 12.00 30.97
CA SER A 227 3.36 11.48 32.32
C SER A 227 4.21 12.47 33.11
N ALA A 228 3.56 13.34 33.90
CA ALA A 228 4.24 14.26 34.77
C ALA A 228 4.99 13.45 35.85
N GLN A 229 6.22 13.88 36.14
CA GLN A 229 6.95 13.46 37.33
C GLN A 229 6.05 13.63 38.56
N GLN A 230 5.95 12.60 39.40
CA GLN A 230 5.13 12.64 40.61
C GLN A 230 6.02 12.92 41.83
N ASP A 231 5.49 13.65 42.81
CA ASP A 231 6.17 13.86 44.09
C ASP A 231 6.39 12.49 44.76
N GLY A 232 7.66 12.17 45.06
CA GLY A 232 8.06 10.87 45.60
C GLY A 232 8.70 9.91 44.59
N ASP A 233 8.82 10.30 43.31
CA ASP A 233 9.56 9.51 42.32
C ASP A 233 11.03 9.33 42.74
N VAL A 234 11.47 8.07 42.80
CA VAL A 234 12.86 7.70 43.03
C VAL A 234 13.45 7.05 41.78
N PRO A 235 14.79 7.08 41.59
CA PRO A 235 15.44 6.25 40.60
C PRO A 235 15.17 4.76 40.86
N PHE A 236 15.06 3.97 39.81
CA PHE A 236 14.93 2.52 39.89
C PHE A 236 15.78 1.84 38.83
N GLU A 237 16.01 0.54 38.95
CA GLU A 237 16.76 -0.23 37.95
C GLU A 237 15.82 -1.05 37.07
N ILE A 238 16.23 -1.25 35.82
CA ILE A 238 15.70 -2.30 34.97
C ILE A 238 16.81 -3.26 34.59
N GLU A 239 16.47 -4.53 34.46
CA GLU A 239 17.34 -5.57 33.90
C GLU A 239 16.65 -6.16 32.67
N LEU A 240 17.37 -6.20 31.55
CA LEU A 240 16.88 -6.81 30.33
C LEU A 240 17.11 -8.32 30.42
N ALA A 241 16.04 -9.11 30.39
CA ALA A 241 16.10 -10.53 30.71
C ALA A 241 16.93 -11.36 29.71
N ASP A 242 17.11 -10.87 28.49
CA ASP A 242 17.83 -11.55 27.42
C ASP A 242 19.33 -11.30 27.43
N THR A 243 19.76 -10.11 27.84
CA THR A 243 21.18 -9.71 27.89
C THR A 243 21.76 -9.73 29.30
N GLY A 244 20.92 -9.58 30.32
CA GLY A 244 21.34 -9.35 31.70
C GLY A 244 21.83 -7.91 31.95
N ASP A 245 21.72 -7.02 30.97
CA ASP A 245 22.14 -5.63 31.10
C ASP A 245 21.24 -4.88 32.09
N ILE A 246 21.86 -4.08 32.95
CA ILE A 246 21.17 -3.31 33.99
C ILE A 246 21.29 -1.82 33.69
N TYR A 247 20.14 -1.14 33.66
CA TYR A 247 20.05 0.30 33.45
C TYR A 247 19.37 0.97 34.64
N THR A 248 19.98 2.04 35.17
CA THR A 248 19.32 2.91 36.14
C THR A 248 18.44 3.90 35.40
N ILE A 249 17.15 3.96 35.76
CA ILE A 249 16.18 4.93 35.27
C ILE A 249 16.12 6.12 36.22
N PRO A 250 16.70 7.28 35.85
CA PRO A 250 16.65 8.47 36.70
C PRO A 250 15.23 8.99 36.90
N VAL A 251 15.06 9.83 37.92
CA VAL A 251 13.85 10.65 38.04
C VAL A 251 13.77 11.57 36.82
N GLY A 252 12.60 11.65 36.19
CA GLY A 252 12.37 12.50 35.01
C GLY A 252 12.67 11.88 33.64
N LYS A 253 13.30 10.69 33.59
CA LYS A 253 13.45 9.89 32.35
C LYS A 253 12.51 8.68 32.35
N THR A 254 12.07 8.30 31.16
CA THR A 254 11.32 7.06 30.91
C THR A 254 12.28 5.87 30.73
N ILE A 255 11.76 4.65 30.72
CA ILE A 255 12.55 3.46 30.37
C ILE A 255 13.01 3.56 28.91
N ILE A 256 12.15 4.09 28.02
CA ILE A 256 12.47 4.30 26.61
C ILE A 256 13.67 5.22 26.46
N ASP A 257 13.64 6.40 27.11
CA ASP A 257 14.71 7.40 26.98
C ASP A 257 16.08 6.80 27.33
N VAL A 258 16.15 5.99 28.40
CA VAL A 258 17.39 5.38 28.87
C VAL A 258 17.84 4.24 27.96
N LEU A 259 16.91 3.47 27.42
CA LEU A 259 17.21 2.39 26.47
C LEU A 259 17.68 2.94 25.12
N GLU A 260 17.06 4.00 24.60
CA GLU A 260 17.51 4.69 23.38
C GLU A 260 18.91 5.30 23.56
N ASP A 261 19.16 5.99 24.69
CA ASP A 261 20.47 6.53 25.02
C ASP A 261 21.56 5.44 25.09
N ALA A 262 21.17 4.23 25.47
CA ALA A 262 22.03 3.05 25.53
C ALA A 262 22.16 2.30 24.19
N GLY A 263 21.49 2.76 23.13
CA GLY A 263 21.55 2.17 21.79
C GLY A 263 20.60 1.00 21.54
N HIS A 264 19.61 0.78 22.41
CA HIS A 264 18.50 -0.14 22.15
C HIS A 264 17.41 0.56 21.33
N ASP A 265 16.60 -0.25 20.64
CA ASP A 265 15.49 0.22 19.78
C ASP A 265 14.14 -0.28 20.35
N PRO A 266 13.68 0.27 21.49
CA PRO A 266 12.39 -0.12 22.06
C PRO A 266 11.26 0.27 21.11
N ILE A 267 10.31 -0.64 20.88
CA ILE A 267 9.13 -0.33 20.06
C ILE A 267 8.16 0.49 20.93
N TYR A 268 7.80 1.68 20.43
CA TYR A 268 6.81 2.58 21.02
C TYR A 268 6.22 3.49 19.94
N ASP A 269 5.13 4.18 20.27
CA ASP A 269 4.51 5.15 19.37
C ASP A 269 4.15 6.44 20.12
N CYS A 270 3.12 6.37 20.99
CA CYS A 270 2.58 7.56 21.64
C CYS A 270 3.52 8.25 22.66
N ALA A 271 4.42 7.49 23.31
CA ALA A 271 5.14 7.90 24.53
C ALA A 271 4.25 8.48 25.67
N ARG A 272 2.95 8.20 25.67
CA ARG A 272 1.92 8.74 26.60
C ARG A 272 1.20 7.66 27.42
N GLY A 273 1.41 6.38 27.12
CA GLY A 273 0.81 5.27 27.86
C GLY A 273 -0.65 4.98 27.51
N ASP A 274 -1.07 5.34 26.30
CA ASP A 274 -2.44 5.22 25.80
C ASP A 274 -2.58 4.34 24.55
N CYS A 275 -1.60 4.34 23.63
CA CYS A 275 -1.67 3.50 22.41
C CYS A 275 -1.47 1.99 22.64
N GLY A 276 -0.86 1.59 23.77
CA GLY A 276 -0.56 0.19 24.06
C GLY A 276 0.63 -0.41 23.30
N VAL A 277 1.25 0.30 22.35
CA VAL A 277 2.37 -0.20 21.54
C VAL A 277 3.58 -0.56 22.39
N CYS A 278 3.93 0.28 23.38
CA CYS A 278 5.10 0.07 24.24
C CYS A 278 4.87 -1.02 25.33
N LYS A 279 3.86 -1.89 25.17
CA LYS A 279 3.51 -2.93 26.16
C LYS A 279 4.65 -3.94 26.26
N THR A 280 5.26 -4.00 27.43
CA THR A 280 6.41 -4.88 27.72
C THR A 280 6.06 -5.78 28.89
N LYS A 281 6.44 -7.06 28.78
CA LYS A 281 6.22 -8.04 29.84
C LYS A 281 7.23 -7.82 30.98
N VAL A 282 6.74 -7.87 32.21
CA VAL A 282 7.54 -7.79 33.44
C VAL A 282 7.68 -9.19 34.02
N ILE A 283 8.90 -9.69 34.09
CA ILE A 283 9.22 -11.01 34.66
C ILE A 283 9.25 -10.96 36.18
N SER A 284 9.77 -9.89 36.77
CA SER A 284 9.78 -9.69 38.22
C SER A 284 9.89 -8.21 38.61
N GLY A 285 9.39 -7.89 39.80
CA GLY A 285 9.43 -6.56 40.43
C GLY A 285 8.07 -5.86 40.44
N ASP A 286 7.92 -4.85 41.29
CA ASP A 286 6.62 -4.19 41.52
C ASP A 286 6.42 -2.98 40.61
N ILE A 287 5.38 -3.04 39.77
CA ILE A 287 5.06 -1.99 38.79
C ILE A 287 4.24 -0.87 39.43
N ASP A 288 4.66 0.38 39.16
CA ASP A 288 3.85 1.58 39.31
C ASP A 288 3.20 1.93 37.96
N HIS A 289 1.96 1.47 37.78
CA HIS A 289 1.20 1.66 36.54
C HIS A 289 0.73 3.10 36.37
N ARG A 290 1.26 3.78 35.36
CA ARG A 290 0.87 5.17 35.01
C ARG A 290 0.09 5.27 33.70
N ASP A 291 0.02 4.17 32.96
CA ASP A 291 -0.74 4.04 31.73
C ASP A 291 -2.25 4.07 31.96
N VAL A 292 -3.00 4.35 30.90
CA VAL A 292 -4.46 4.26 30.89
C VAL A 292 -4.98 3.10 30.05
N VAL A 293 -4.11 2.52 29.22
CA VAL A 293 -4.49 1.49 28.24
C VAL A 293 -4.66 0.11 28.87
N LEU A 294 -3.94 -0.21 29.96
CA LEU A 294 -4.10 -1.50 30.63
C LEU A 294 -5.36 -1.48 31.51
N SER A 295 -6.15 -2.53 31.36
CA SER A 295 -7.34 -2.80 32.17
C SER A 295 -6.99 -3.00 33.66
N PRO A 296 -7.94 -2.82 34.59
CA PRO A 296 -7.71 -3.10 36.01
C PRO A 296 -7.22 -4.53 36.28
N SER A 297 -7.67 -5.52 35.51
CA SER A 297 -7.22 -6.91 35.61
C SER A 297 -5.78 -7.10 35.13
N GLU A 298 -5.38 -6.49 34.02
CA GLU A 298 -3.98 -6.49 33.56
C GLU A 298 -3.05 -5.82 34.58
N LYS A 299 -3.47 -4.68 35.15
CA LYS A 299 -2.70 -3.98 36.19
C LYS A 299 -2.59 -4.79 37.48
N ALA A 300 -3.65 -5.49 37.87
CA ALA A 300 -3.64 -6.37 39.04
C ALA A 300 -2.75 -7.61 38.85
N ALA A 301 -2.60 -8.11 37.62
CA ALA A 301 -1.74 -9.24 37.31
C ALA A 301 -0.24 -8.92 37.45
N GLY A 302 0.15 -7.64 37.33
CA GLY A 302 1.51 -7.18 37.60
C GLY A 302 2.59 -7.74 36.66
N ASN A 303 2.21 -8.26 35.49
CA ASN A 303 3.09 -8.99 34.57
C ASN A 303 3.31 -8.28 33.22
N VAL A 304 2.73 -7.10 33.02
CA VAL A 304 2.88 -6.27 31.81
C VAL A 304 2.90 -4.80 32.20
N MET A 305 3.66 -3.96 31.50
CA MET A 305 3.70 -2.51 31.72
C MET A 305 3.84 -1.73 30.41
N GLN A 306 3.43 -0.47 30.39
CA GLN A 306 3.78 0.46 29.33
C GLN A 306 5.09 1.19 29.69
N ILE A 307 6.20 0.81 29.06
CA ILE A 307 7.55 1.34 29.39
C ILE A 307 7.71 2.85 29.11
N CYS A 308 6.80 3.40 28.30
CA CYS A 308 6.75 4.82 27.98
C CYS A 308 6.34 5.72 29.15
N VAL A 309 5.63 5.19 30.16
CA VAL A 309 5.14 6.02 31.28
C VAL A 309 5.22 5.36 32.65
N SER A 310 5.12 4.02 32.73
CA SER A 310 5.07 3.30 34.00
C SER A 310 6.47 3.18 34.62
N ARG A 311 6.54 3.12 35.95
CA ARG A 311 7.80 3.06 36.73
C ARG A 311 7.81 1.81 37.63
N ALA A 312 8.87 1.61 38.39
CA ALA A 312 8.87 0.67 39.52
C ALA A 312 8.39 1.37 40.81
N LYS A 313 7.77 0.62 41.73
CA LYS A 313 7.51 1.08 43.11
C LYS A 313 8.77 1.12 44.00
N GLY A 314 9.95 0.93 43.40
CA GLY A 314 11.26 0.85 44.03
C GLY A 314 12.03 -0.41 43.59
N GLY A 315 13.35 -0.41 43.76
CA GLY A 315 14.19 -1.56 43.44
C GLY A 315 14.43 -1.77 41.94
N ARG A 316 14.26 -3.01 41.46
CA ARG A 316 14.58 -3.44 40.09
C ARG A 316 13.40 -4.14 39.43
N LEU A 317 13.13 -3.82 38.16
CA LEU A 317 12.24 -4.58 37.28
C LEU A 317 13.05 -5.45 36.32
N VAL A 318 12.63 -6.69 36.07
CA VAL A 318 13.21 -7.54 35.02
C VAL A 318 12.23 -7.56 33.85
N LEU A 319 12.66 -7.11 32.67
CA LEU A 319 11.81 -6.89 31.49
C LEU A 319 12.13 -7.88 30.37
N ASP A 320 11.09 -8.40 29.72
CA ASP A 320 11.23 -9.20 28.48
C ASP A 320 10.93 -8.30 27.27
N MET A 321 12.00 -7.85 26.61
CA MET A 321 11.93 -6.93 25.48
C MET A 321 11.65 -7.63 24.14
N GLN A 322 11.59 -8.98 24.09
CA GLN A 322 11.46 -9.73 22.83
C GLN A 322 10.00 -9.98 22.41
N ASN A 323 9.02 -9.70 23.29
CA ASN A 323 7.61 -10.04 23.12
C ASN A 323 6.66 -8.83 23.24
N GLN A 324 6.80 -7.82 22.38
CA GLN A 324 5.74 -6.81 22.25
C GLN A 324 4.59 -7.38 21.40
N VAL A 325 3.46 -7.74 22.04
CA VAL A 325 2.33 -8.49 21.44
C VAL A 325 1.28 -7.55 20.82
N GLN A 326 0.88 -7.77 19.56
CA GLN A 326 -0.33 -7.18 18.94
C GLN A 326 -1.37 -8.26 18.62
N GLU A 327 -2.61 -8.10 19.10
CA GLU A 327 -3.80 -8.84 18.65
C GLU A 327 -4.76 -7.85 17.96
N GLN A 328 -5.26 -8.16 16.75
CA GLN A 328 -6.31 -7.42 16.05
C GLN A 328 -7.40 -8.39 15.54
N THR A 329 -8.68 -8.01 15.68
CA THR A 329 -9.88 -8.76 15.27
C THR A 329 -10.69 -7.98 14.22
N GLU A 330 -11.06 -8.62 13.11
CA GLU A 330 -11.91 -8.09 12.00
C GLU A 330 -13.41 -8.42 12.17
N PRO A 331 -14.34 -7.69 11.49
CA PRO A 331 -15.64 -8.26 11.14
C PRO A 331 -16.10 -8.10 9.67
N THR A 332 -16.91 -9.09 9.27
CA THR A 332 -17.54 -9.41 7.98
C THR A 332 -18.83 -8.59 7.67
N PRO A 333 -19.24 -8.39 6.39
CA PRO A 333 -20.45 -7.62 6.04
C PRO A 333 -21.66 -8.48 5.58
N THR A 334 -22.89 -7.99 5.77
CA THR A 334 -24.09 -8.46 5.04
C THR A 334 -25.21 -7.42 4.84
N LEU A 335 -25.65 -7.33 3.57
CA LEU A 335 -27.03 -7.27 3.00
C LEU A 335 -27.93 -6.00 3.06
N GLN A 336 -28.05 -5.37 1.87
CA GLN A 336 -29.25 -5.10 1.03
C GLN A 336 -30.60 -4.66 1.63
N THR A 337 -31.20 -3.58 1.08
CA THR A 337 -32.50 -3.54 0.34
C THR A 337 -32.86 -2.08 -0.08
N GLN A 338 -33.00 -1.78 -1.39
CA GLN A 338 -34.24 -1.54 -2.17
C GLN A 338 -35.21 -0.43 -1.72
N ILE A 339 -35.35 0.67 -2.50
CA ILE A 339 -36.63 1.39 -2.75
C ILE A 339 -36.68 1.96 -4.20
N LYS A 340 -37.87 1.90 -4.82
CA LYS A 340 -38.25 2.31 -6.18
C LYS A 340 -39.00 3.68 -6.20
N PRO A 341 -39.27 4.29 -7.39
CA PRO A 341 -39.25 5.74 -7.62
C PRO A 341 -40.60 6.39 -7.98
N GLN A 342 -40.64 7.74 -8.08
CA GLN A 342 -41.48 8.61 -8.97
C GLN A 342 -41.13 10.10 -8.69
N ALA A 343 -41.09 11.08 -9.61
CA ALA A 343 -41.77 11.32 -10.88
C ALA A 343 -40.96 12.21 -11.87
N LYS A 344 -41.38 12.20 -13.15
CA LYS A 344 -40.88 12.95 -14.35
C LYS A 344 -41.85 14.13 -14.68
N PRO A 345 -41.79 14.89 -15.82
CA PRO A 345 -40.89 14.90 -16.99
C PRO A 345 -40.52 16.30 -17.57
N GLN A 346 -39.51 16.35 -18.46
CA GLN A 346 -39.63 17.10 -19.73
C GLN A 346 -38.96 16.31 -20.88
N ALA A 347 -39.53 16.40 -22.09
CA ALA A 347 -39.28 15.58 -23.28
C ALA A 347 -38.55 16.41 -24.37
N LYS A 348 -37.65 15.91 -25.23
CA LYS A 348 -37.71 14.98 -26.41
C LYS A 348 -36.28 15.02 -27.05
N PRO A 349 -35.87 14.23 -28.09
CA PRO A 349 -36.62 13.35 -29.01
C PRO A 349 -36.08 11.90 -29.12
N GLN A 350 -36.83 11.09 -29.87
CA GLN A 350 -36.82 9.62 -29.90
C GLN A 350 -35.64 8.99 -30.65
N ALA A 351 -34.89 8.10 -29.98
CA ALA A 351 -34.15 7.00 -30.59
C ALA A 351 -34.89 5.68 -30.32
N LYS A 352 -34.87 4.75 -31.30
CA LYS A 352 -35.58 3.46 -31.26
C LYS A 352 -35.16 2.64 -30.03
N PRO A 353 -36.08 1.94 -29.32
CA PRO A 353 -35.71 1.19 -28.13
C PRO A 353 -34.95 -0.08 -28.50
N GLN A 354 -33.67 -0.15 -28.09
CA GLN A 354 -32.95 -1.41 -27.94
C GLN A 354 -33.57 -2.20 -26.77
N ALA A 355 -33.68 -3.52 -26.92
CA ALA A 355 -34.19 -4.41 -25.89
C ALA A 355 -33.37 -4.25 -24.60
N LYS A 356 -34.04 -4.14 -23.44
CA LYS A 356 -33.38 -4.09 -22.13
C LYS A 356 -32.59 -5.38 -21.90
N GLN A 357 -31.27 -5.32 -22.05
CA GLN A 357 -30.38 -6.38 -21.61
C GLN A 357 -30.36 -6.38 -20.07
N LYS A 358 -30.66 -7.53 -19.46
CA LYS A 358 -30.54 -7.76 -18.00
C LYS A 358 -29.10 -7.50 -17.54
N THR A 359 -28.95 -6.90 -16.37
CA THR A 359 -27.64 -6.64 -15.74
C THR A 359 -26.96 -7.95 -15.30
N ILE A 360 -25.63 -7.97 -15.20
CA ILE A 360 -24.86 -9.13 -14.70
C ILE A 360 -25.33 -9.56 -13.31
N HIS A 361 -25.68 -8.60 -12.44
CA HIS A 361 -26.24 -8.90 -11.12
C HIS A 361 -27.56 -9.69 -11.15
N GLU A 362 -28.38 -9.50 -12.20
CA GLU A 362 -29.63 -10.24 -12.38
C GLU A 362 -29.41 -11.64 -13.01
N ARG A 363 -28.26 -11.87 -13.66
CA ARG A 363 -27.86 -13.18 -14.20
C ARG A 363 -27.00 -14.01 -13.22
N LYS A 364 -26.39 -13.36 -12.22
CA LYS A 364 -25.55 -13.97 -11.16
C LYS A 364 -26.27 -14.97 -10.24
N LYS A 365 -27.61 -15.02 -10.22
CA LYS A 365 -28.34 -15.76 -9.17
C LYS A 365 -28.45 -17.28 -9.34
N VAL A 366 -28.01 -17.88 -10.47
CA VAL A 366 -28.27 -19.33 -10.71
C VAL A 366 -27.16 -20.13 -11.41
N GLU A 367 -26.24 -19.55 -12.23
CA GLU A 367 -25.44 -20.37 -13.19
C GLU A 367 -23.94 -19.99 -13.41
N GLY A 368 -23.29 -19.24 -12.52
CA GLY A 368 -21.87 -18.83 -12.71
C GLY A 368 -21.67 -17.63 -13.66
N LEU A 369 -20.42 -17.30 -14.00
CA LEU A 369 -20.09 -16.15 -14.87
C LEU A 369 -20.29 -16.52 -16.36
N ASP A 370 -21.15 -15.78 -17.06
CA ASP A 370 -21.35 -15.89 -18.51
C ASP A 370 -20.18 -15.23 -19.27
N LEU A 371 -19.17 -16.03 -19.64
CA LEU A 371 -17.97 -15.53 -20.33
C LEU A 371 -18.25 -15.10 -21.78
N ASP A 372 -19.29 -15.63 -22.41
CA ASP A 372 -19.73 -15.21 -23.76
C ASP A 372 -20.41 -13.83 -23.71
N PHE A 373 -21.02 -13.49 -22.58
CA PHE A 373 -21.48 -12.13 -22.33
C PHE A 373 -20.33 -11.14 -22.08
N LEU A 374 -19.25 -11.55 -21.43
CA LEU A 374 -18.14 -10.65 -21.08
C LEU A 374 -17.22 -10.32 -22.27
N ILE A 375 -17.07 -11.26 -23.22
CA ILE A 375 -16.17 -11.11 -24.36
C ILE A 375 -16.86 -11.58 -25.63
N ARG A 376 -17.01 -10.66 -26.59
CA ARG A 376 -17.59 -10.98 -27.91
C ARG A 376 -16.67 -11.90 -28.72
N PRO A 377 -17.19 -12.64 -29.72
CA PRO A 377 -16.38 -13.50 -30.58
C PRO A 377 -15.14 -12.79 -31.13
N GLY A 378 -14.02 -13.51 -31.15
CA GLY A 378 -12.71 -12.99 -31.55
C GLY A 378 -12.12 -11.92 -30.62
N ALA A 379 -12.70 -11.74 -29.43
CA ALA A 379 -12.38 -10.63 -28.52
C ALA A 379 -12.52 -9.25 -29.19
N SER A 380 -13.47 -9.12 -30.12
CA SER A 380 -13.72 -7.85 -30.84
C SER A 380 -14.07 -6.69 -29.88
N GLU A 381 -14.89 -6.96 -28.88
CA GLU A 381 -15.25 -6.01 -27.84
C GLU A 381 -15.26 -6.70 -26.47
N ILE A 382 -14.83 -5.96 -25.45
CA ILE A 382 -14.72 -6.40 -24.06
C ILE A 382 -15.73 -5.66 -23.22
N HIS A 383 -16.55 -6.37 -22.44
CA HIS A 383 -17.50 -5.74 -21.54
C HIS A 383 -16.77 -5.06 -20.37
N ARG A 384 -17.17 -3.84 -19.99
CA ARG A 384 -16.55 -3.02 -18.93
C ARG A 384 -16.35 -3.77 -17.60
N ASP A 385 -17.26 -4.69 -17.27
CA ASP A 385 -17.24 -5.47 -16.02
C ASP A 385 -15.97 -6.35 -15.90
N VAL A 386 -15.33 -6.69 -17.02
CA VAL A 386 -14.00 -7.33 -17.04
C VAL A 386 -12.94 -6.49 -16.30
N PHE A 387 -13.13 -5.17 -16.21
CA PHE A 387 -12.21 -4.23 -15.57
C PHE A 387 -12.71 -3.70 -14.22
N ILE A 388 -14.01 -3.73 -13.94
CA ILE A 388 -14.60 -3.07 -12.76
C ILE A 388 -15.31 -4.02 -11.78
N ASP A 389 -15.72 -5.24 -12.19
CA ASP A 389 -16.49 -6.14 -11.32
C ASP A 389 -15.55 -6.95 -10.41
N GLN A 390 -15.78 -6.84 -9.10
CA GLN A 390 -14.96 -7.50 -8.09
C GLN A 390 -15.08 -9.03 -8.14
N ALA A 391 -16.24 -9.59 -8.51
CA ALA A 391 -16.39 -11.04 -8.61
C ALA A 391 -15.65 -11.61 -9.82
N VAL A 392 -15.60 -10.87 -10.93
CA VAL A 392 -14.74 -11.22 -12.08
C VAL A 392 -13.29 -11.25 -11.63
N PHE A 393 -12.81 -10.21 -10.93
CA PHE A 393 -11.45 -10.16 -10.39
C PHE A 393 -11.12 -11.33 -9.46
N GLU A 394 -12.00 -11.67 -8.53
CA GLU A 394 -11.80 -12.81 -7.64
C GLU A 394 -11.72 -14.14 -8.39
N GLN A 395 -12.52 -14.28 -9.45
CA GLN A 395 -12.44 -15.44 -10.31
C GLN A 395 -11.11 -15.49 -11.07
N GLU A 396 -10.58 -14.37 -11.57
CA GLU A 396 -9.25 -14.32 -12.19
C GLU A 396 -8.16 -14.84 -11.24
N MET A 397 -8.23 -14.50 -9.95
CA MET A 397 -7.28 -14.99 -8.96
C MET A 397 -7.40 -16.51 -8.76
N ARG A 398 -8.63 -17.05 -8.77
CA ARG A 398 -8.90 -18.48 -8.60
C ARG A 398 -8.57 -19.31 -9.84
N THR A 399 -8.69 -18.74 -11.04
CA THR A 399 -8.55 -19.48 -12.30
C THR A 399 -7.31 -19.04 -13.07
N VAL A 400 -7.27 -17.82 -13.59
CA VAL A 400 -6.20 -17.31 -14.46
C VAL A 400 -4.83 -17.40 -13.78
N PHE A 401 -4.65 -16.74 -12.64
CA PHE A 401 -3.35 -16.73 -11.94
C PHE A 401 -2.99 -18.08 -11.32
N ARG A 402 -3.98 -18.93 -11.07
CA ARG A 402 -3.78 -20.27 -10.53
C ARG A 402 -3.25 -21.24 -11.60
N HIS A 403 -3.75 -21.14 -12.83
CA HIS A 403 -3.51 -22.12 -13.89
C HIS A 403 -2.42 -21.71 -14.89
N THR A 404 -1.90 -20.49 -14.81
CA THR A 404 -0.84 -19.99 -15.71
C THR A 404 0.52 -19.93 -15.04
N TRP A 405 1.58 -19.88 -15.87
CA TRP A 405 2.95 -19.69 -15.39
C TRP A 405 3.21 -18.22 -15.13
N VAL A 406 3.45 -17.87 -13.87
CA VAL A 406 3.67 -16.49 -13.41
C VAL A 406 5.13 -16.33 -12.97
N TYR A 407 5.73 -15.20 -13.34
CA TYR A 407 7.08 -14.84 -12.91
C TYR A 407 7.12 -14.57 -11.40
N VAL A 408 8.04 -15.24 -10.71
CA VAL A 408 8.21 -15.18 -9.24
C VAL A 408 9.44 -14.37 -8.85
N GLY A 409 10.50 -14.41 -9.67
CA GLY A 409 11.74 -13.73 -9.39
C GLY A 409 12.88 -14.23 -10.27
N HIS A 410 14.10 -13.80 -9.95
CA HIS A 410 15.31 -14.19 -10.65
C HIS A 410 16.30 -14.88 -9.72
N ASP A 411 17.01 -15.87 -10.23
CA ASP A 411 17.99 -16.70 -9.52
C ASP A 411 19.06 -15.86 -8.79
N SER A 412 19.48 -14.74 -9.40
CA SER A 412 20.45 -13.81 -8.82
C SER A 412 19.98 -13.11 -7.55
N GLN A 413 18.68 -13.13 -7.23
CA GLN A 413 18.15 -12.54 -5.99
C GLN A 413 18.38 -13.44 -4.77
N VAL A 414 18.65 -14.73 -5.00
CA VAL A 414 18.92 -15.71 -3.94
C VAL A 414 20.23 -16.43 -4.21
N PRO A 415 21.38 -15.73 -4.25
CA PRO A 415 22.66 -16.31 -4.68
C PRO A 415 23.18 -17.38 -3.71
N ASN A 416 22.85 -17.31 -2.42
CA ASN A 416 23.34 -18.24 -1.40
C ASN A 416 22.21 -19.09 -0.82
N LYS A 417 22.56 -20.28 -0.32
CA LYS A 417 21.62 -21.19 0.35
C LYS A 417 20.97 -20.51 1.55
N GLY A 418 19.63 -20.50 1.61
CA GLY A 418 18.87 -19.81 2.65
C GLY A 418 18.50 -18.38 2.31
N ASP A 419 19.07 -17.78 1.24
CA ASP A 419 18.58 -16.51 0.72
C ASP A 419 17.17 -16.71 0.18
N PHE A 420 16.28 -15.77 0.49
CA PHE A 420 14.90 -15.80 0.04
C PHE A 420 14.44 -14.42 -0.44
N THR A 421 13.40 -14.43 -1.27
CA THR A 421 12.55 -13.27 -1.57
C THR A 421 11.08 -13.65 -1.41
N THR A 422 10.21 -12.67 -1.15
CA THR A 422 8.76 -12.87 -1.07
C THR A 422 8.04 -12.13 -2.18
N THR A 423 6.97 -12.74 -2.69
CA THR A 423 6.10 -12.13 -3.71
C THR A 423 4.70 -12.75 -3.66
N THR A 424 3.85 -12.47 -4.65
CA THR A 424 2.53 -13.07 -4.80
C THR A 424 2.36 -13.66 -6.20
N ILE A 425 1.61 -14.75 -6.30
CA ILE A 425 1.03 -15.24 -7.56
C ILE A 425 -0.47 -15.02 -7.48
N GLY A 426 -0.98 -14.05 -8.24
CA GLY A 426 -2.30 -13.46 -7.97
C GLY A 426 -2.35 -12.90 -6.55
N ASN A 427 -3.28 -13.40 -5.75
CA ASN A 427 -3.45 -13.05 -4.33
C ASN A 427 -2.79 -14.05 -3.35
N GLN A 428 -2.02 -15.03 -3.85
CA GLN A 428 -1.39 -16.04 -2.99
C GLN A 428 0.05 -15.65 -2.64
N PRO A 429 0.39 -15.44 -1.36
CA PRO A 429 1.75 -15.08 -0.96
C PRO A 429 2.68 -16.30 -1.05
N VAL A 430 3.84 -16.11 -1.67
CA VAL A 430 4.86 -17.15 -1.86
C VAL A 430 6.25 -16.68 -1.46
N ILE A 431 7.10 -17.63 -1.07
CA ILE A 431 8.53 -17.44 -0.80
C ILE A 431 9.31 -18.15 -1.89
N MET A 432 10.24 -17.45 -2.55
CA MET A 432 11.27 -18.05 -3.39
C MET A 432 12.55 -18.17 -2.57
N VAL A 433 13.13 -19.35 -2.43
CA VAL A 433 14.30 -19.59 -1.56
C VAL A 433 15.32 -20.51 -2.21
N ARG A 434 16.61 -20.24 -2.00
CA ARG A 434 17.69 -21.17 -2.35
C ARG A 434 17.74 -22.30 -1.33
N HIS A 435 17.36 -23.50 -1.71
CA HIS A 435 17.41 -24.67 -0.84
C HIS A 435 18.86 -25.13 -0.57
N GLN A 436 19.04 -25.98 0.45
CA GLN A 436 20.35 -26.47 0.87
C GLN A 436 21.08 -27.32 -0.19
N ASN A 437 20.35 -27.87 -1.18
CA ASN A 437 20.91 -28.59 -2.33
C ASN A 437 21.33 -27.63 -3.48
N GLY A 438 21.03 -26.33 -3.38
CA GLY A 438 21.34 -25.33 -4.40
C GLY A 438 20.20 -25.01 -5.37
N GLU A 439 19.11 -25.78 -5.35
CA GLU A 439 17.93 -25.51 -6.19
C GLU A 439 17.07 -24.38 -5.61
N VAL A 440 16.36 -23.67 -6.48
CA VAL A 440 15.33 -22.71 -6.06
C VAL A 440 14.04 -23.45 -5.76
N GLN A 441 13.47 -23.21 -4.59
CA GLN A 441 12.15 -23.69 -4.18
C GLN A 441 11.18 -22.51 -4.10
N VAL A 442 9.91 -22.76 -4.44
CA VAL A 442 8.82 -21.79 -4.22
C VAL A 442 7.80 -22.40 -3.27
N LEU A 443 7.56 -21.74 -2.14
CA LEU A 443 6.69 -22.24 -1.08
C LEU A 443 5.52 -21.27 -0.86
N TYR A 444 4.34 -21.77 -0.53
CA TYR A 444 3.28 -20.92 0.01
C TYR A 444 3.75 -20.33 1.34
N ASN A 445 3.64 -19.00 1.49
CA ASN A 445 4.10 -18.29 2.68
C ASN A 445 3.08 -18.39 3.81
N ARG A 446 2.83 -19.61 4.30
CA ARG A 446 1.80 -19.88 5.30
C ARG A 446 2.17 -21.06 6.18
N CYS A 447 2.14 -20.85 7.48
CA CYS A 447 2.26 -21.91 8.47
C CYS A 447 1.02 -22.81 8.42
N PRO A 448 1.15 -24.14 8.30
CA PRO A 448 0.02 -25.05 8.35
C PRO A 448 -0.66 -25.13 9.73
N HIS A 449 -0.07 -24.60 10.79
CA HIS A 449 -0.62 -24.67 12.15
C HIS A 449 -1.80 -23.71 12.36
N LYS A 450 -1.55 -22.39 12.28
CA LYS A 450 -2.54 -21.33 12.52
C LYS A 450 -2.64 -20.31 11.38
N GLY A 451 -2.12 -20.65 10.20
CA GLY A 451 -2.23 -19.80 9.01
C GLY A 451 -1.29 -18.59 8.97
N VAL A 452 -0.40 -18.43 9.96
CA VAL A 452 0.53 -17.30 10.05
C VAL A 452 1.45 -17.23 8.83
N GLN A 453 1.58 -16.05 8.25
CA GLN A 453 2.61 -15.77 7.26
C GLN A 453 3.99 -15.91 7.90
N LEU A 454 4.87 -16.71 7.30
CA LEU A 454 6.13 -17.09 7.92
C LEU A 454 7.17 -15.97 7.88
N VAL A 455 7.16 -15.22 6.78
CA VAL A 455 8.13 -14.17 6.50
C VAL A 455 7.39 -12.98 5.89
N ASN A 456 7.63 -11.79 6.43
CA ASN A 456 6.98 -10.57 5.96
C ASN A 456 7.94 -9.68 5.15
N GLU A 457 9.23 -9.94 5.28
CA GLU A 457 10.31 -9.22 4.64
C GLU A 457 10.33 -9.51 3.12
N PRO A 458 10.53 -8.49 2.27
CA PRO A 458 10.64 -8.68 0.82
C PRO A 458 11.79 -9.61 0.41
N SER A 459 12.85 -9.65 1.21
CA SER A 459 14.03 -10.50 1.01
C SER A 459 14.80 -10.65 2.31
N GLY A 460 15.57 -11.73 2.44
CA GLY A 460 16.42 -11.97 3.59
C GLY A 460 17.16 -13.28 3.51
N HIS A 461 17.69 -13.73 4.65
CA HIS A 461 18.42 -14.98 4.77
C HIS A 461 17.92 -15.78 5.97
N THR A 462 17.38 -16.96 5.72
CA THR A 462 16.79 -17.81 6.77
C THR A 462 17.79 -18.81 7.37
N GLY A 463 19.03 -18.84 6.89
CA GLY A 463 19.99 -19.89 7.22
C GLY A 463 19.57 -21.25 6.68
N LYS A 464 19.27 -22.21 7.57
CA LYS A 464 18.98 -23.61 7.19
C LYS A 464 17.49 -23.98 7.18
N PHE A 465 16.63 -23.19 7.81
CA PHE A 465 15.21 -23.50 8.02
C PHE A 465 14.40 -22.23 8.23
N PHE A 466 13.10 -22.29 7.95
CA PHE A 466 12.14 -21.29 8.37
C PHE A 466 11.52 -21.67 9.70
N ARG A 467 11.33 -20.69 10.59
CA ARG A 467 10.67 -20.89 11.89
C ARG A 467 9.47 -19.94 11.97
N CYS A 468 8.27 -20.51 12.15
CA CYS A 468 7.06 -19.71 12.31
C CYS A 468 7.16 -18.83 13.57
N PRO A 469 6.88 -17.51 13.48
CA PRO A 469 7.04 -16.61 14.61
C PRO A 469 6.00 -16.83 15.73
N TYR A 470 4.90 -17.54 15.46
CA TYR A 470 3.82 -17.70 16.44
C TYR A 470 4.07 -18.83 17.44
N HIS A 471 4.30 -20.05 16.94
CA HIS A 471 4.44 -21.25 17.79
C HIS A 471 5.71 -22.05 17.46
N ALA A 472 6.68 -21.44 16.78
CA ALA A 472 7.97 -22.02 16.45
C ALA A 472 7.95 -23.36 15.68
N TRP A 473 6.85 -23.68 14.97
CA TRP A 473 6.87 -24.74 13.98
C TRP A 473 7.95 -24.44 12.95
N THR A 474 8.86 -25.39 12.76
CA THR A 474 10.08 -25.20 11.99
C THR A 474 10.06 -26.10 10.77
N PHE A 475 10.42 -25.54 9.63
CA PHE A 475 10.38 -26.20 8.32
C PHE A 475 11.72 -26.03 7.63
N LYS A 476 12.18 -27.05 6.90
CA LYS A 476 13.34 -26.90 6.02
C LYS A 476 13.01 -25.93 4.88
N THR A 477 14.02 -25.48 4.14
CA THR A 477 13.84 -24.57 3.00
C THR A 477 13.13 -25.18 1.79
N ASP A 478 12.71 -26.45 1.84
CA ASP A 478 11.79 -27.10 0.88
C ASP A 478 10.35 -27.20 1.41
N GLY A 479 10.08 -26.65 2.61
CA GLY A 479 8.79 -26.69 3.27
C GLY A 479 8.54 -27.92 4.15
N SER A 480 9.37 -28.97 4.05
CA SER A 480 9.20 -30.18 4.87
C SER A 480 9.35 -29.87 6.37
N PRO A 481 8.58 -30.53 7.25
CA PRO A 481 8.65 -30.30 8.69
C PRO A 481 10.03 -30.68 9.22
N LEU A 482 10.57 -29.84 10.09
CA LEU A 482 11.83 -30.09 10.81
C LEU A 482 11.60 -30.30 12.31
N ALA A 483 10.78 -29.46 12.93
CA ALA A 483 10.44 -29.58 14.34
C ALA A 483 9.06 -28.98 14.64
N VAL A 484 8.30 -29.68 15.49
CA VAL A 484 7.02 -29.21 16.05
C VAL A 484 7.20 -29.12 17.57
N PRO A 485 7.12 -27.93 18.17
CA PRO A 485 7.22 -27.79 19.62
C PRO A 485 6.10 -28.56 20.34
N PHE A 486 6.44 -29.11 21.51
CA PHE A 486 5.52 -29.88 22.37
C PHE A 486 4.81 -31.03 21.64
N GLU A 487 5.56 -31.84 20.88
CA GLU A 487 5.02 -32.93 20.06
C GLU A 487 4.19 -33.95 20.86
N GLN A 488 4.52 -34.18 22.12
CA GLN A 488 3.77 -35.04 23.06
C GLN A 488 2.30 -34.63 23.21
N GLY A 489 2.00 -33.34 23.07
CA GLY A 489 0.63 -32.82 23.10
C GLY A 489 -0.23 -33.26 21.92
N TYR A 490 0.37 -33.84 20.87
CA TYR A 490 -0.34 -34.35 19.69
C TYR A 490 -0.55 -35.87 19.71
N GLU A 491 -0.08 -36.57 20.74
CA GLU A 491 -0.26 -38.03 20.85
C GLU A 491 -1.74 -38.42 20.81
N ASN A 492 -2.10 -39.38 19.96
CA ASN A 492 -3.46 -39.90 19.79
C ASN A 492 -4.52 -38.86 19.36
N THR A 493 -4.11 -37.68 18.85
CA THR A 493 -5.04 -36.63 18.39
C THR A 493 -5.47 -36.75 16.91
N GLY A 494 -4.79 -37.62 16.15
CA GLY A 494 -4.93 -37.71 14.69
C GLY A 494 -4.02 -36.76 13.91
N PHE A 495 -3.17 -35.96 14.57
CA PHE A 495 -2.22 -35.04 13.95
C PHE A 495 -1.36 -35.69 12.84
N GLU A 496 -0.89 -36.93 13.06
CA GLU A 496 -0.07 -37.68 12.09
C GLU A 496 -0.75 -37.91 10.73
N LYS A 497 -2.08 -37.89 10.67
CA LYS A 497 -2.86 -38.04 9.42
C LYS A 497 -3.28 -36.70 8.83
N SER A 498 -3.02 -35.59 9.53
CA SER A 498 -3.46 -34.26 9.10
C SER A 498 -2.60 -33.71 7.96
N CYS A 499 -3.17 -32.81 7.15
CA CYS A 499 -2.42 -32.08 6.15
C CYS A 499 -1.28 -31.25 6.77
N ALA A 500 -1.46 -30.77 8.01
CA ALA A 500 -0.48 -29.92 8.67
C ALA A 500 0.83 -30.65 9.00
N LYS A 501 0.79 -31.97 9.24
CA LYS A 501 2.00 -32.78 9.47
C LYS A 501 2.93 -32.80 8.24
N LYS A 502 2.42 -32.54 7.03
CA LYS A 502 3.23 -32.51 5.80
C LYS A 502 4.14 -31.28 5.70
N GLY A 503 3.99 -30.28 6.57
CA GLY A 503 4.77 -29.05 6.57
C GLY A 503 4.15 -27.93 5.75
N MET A 504 4.99 -26.97 5.33
CA MET A 504 4.57 -25.94 4.37
C MET A 504 4.30 -26.57 3.02
N CYS A 505 3.29 -26.05 2.32
CA CYS A 505 3.00 -26.49 0.96
C CYS A 505 4.03 -25.86 0.00
N GLY A 506 4.79 -26.69 -0.72
CA GLY A 506 5.58 -26.26 -1.86
C GLY A 506 4.72 -26.11 -3.11
N VAL A 507 5.04 -25.14 -3.96
CA VAL A 507 4.49 -25.06 -5.31
C VAL A 507 5.21 -26.10 -6.16
N LYS A 508 4.47 -27.08 -6.71
CA LYS A 508 5.09 -28.20 -7.43
C LYS A 508 5.64 -27.81 -8.80
N ASN A 509 4.92 -26.92 -9.48
CA ASN A 509 5.27 -26.50 -10.84
C ASN A 509 6.13 -25.24 -10.77
N VAL A 510 7.44 -25.43 -10.64
CA VAL A 510 8.45 -24.37 -10.64
C VAL A 510 9.46 -24.64 -11.75
N LYS A 511 9.78 -23.62 -12.53
CA LYS A 511 10.79 -23.68 -13.59
C LYS A 511 11.79 -22.56 -13.42
N ASN A 512 13.07 -22.90 -13.30
CA ASN A 512 14.17 -21.98 -13.53
C ASN A 512 14.52 -22.03 -15.02
N TYR A 513 14.13 -20.99 -15.76
CA TYR A 513 14.48 -20.82 -17.17
C TYR A 513 15.61 -19.80 -17.29
N ARG A 514 16.84 -20.31 -17.35
CA ARG A 514 18.06 -19.50 -17.51
C ARG A 514 18.17 -18.33 -16.52
N GLY A 515 17.75 -18.53 -15.28
CA GLY A 515 17.74 -17.54 -14.22
C GLY A 515 16.35 -16.99 -13.90
N PHE A 516 15.41 -16.97 -14.84
CA PHE A 516 14.03 -16.51 -14.60
C PHE A 516 13.22 -17.62 -13.95
N ILE A 517 12.68 -17.36 -12.76
CA ILE A 517 11.90 -18.31 -11.99
C ILE A 517 10.42 -18.08 -12.26
N PHE A 518 9.77 -19.07 -12.83
CA PHE A 518 8.32 -19.11 -13.05
C PHE A 518 7.70 -20.19 -12.18
N ALA A 519 6.46 -19.95 -11.75
CA ALA A 519 5.69 -20.95 -11.05
C ALA A 519 4.21 -20.93 -11.43
N ARG A 520 3.56 -22.08 -11.25
CA ARG A 520 2.14 -22.28 -11.50
C ARG A 520 1.52 -23.00 -10.31
N LEU A 521 0.44 -22.43 -9.78
CA LEU A 521 -0.13 -22.92 -8.52
C LEU A 521 -0.94 -24.20 -8.67
N SER A 522 -1.66 -24.35 -9.79
CA SER A 522 -2.43 -25.56 -10.08
C SER A 522 -1.51 -26.73 -10.42
N ASP A 523 -1.89 -27.92 -9.98
CA ASP A 523 -1.26 -29.17 -10.41
C ASP A 523 -1.66 -29.52 -11.86
N GLU A 524 -2.83 -29.06 -12.31
CA GLU A 524 -3.40 -29.37 -13.63
C GLU A 524 -3.30 -28.20 -14.61
N GLY A 525 -2.92 -28.48 -15.86
CA GLY A 525 -2.82 -27.51 -16.96
C GLY A 525 -1.52 -27.64 -17.76
N GLU A 526 -1.22 -26.64 -18.59
CA GLU A 526 -0.16 -26.73 -19.60
C GLU A 526 1.24 -26.80 -19.00
N SER A 527 2.10 -27.62 -19.63
CA SER A 527 3.53 -27.66 -19.32
C SER A 527 4.18 -26.30 -19.59
N PHE A 528 5.34 -26.03 -18.96
CA PHE A 528 6.07 -24.77 -19.17
C PHE A 528 6.38 -24.53 -20.65
N ASP A 529 6.87 -25.56 -21.35
CA ASP A 529 7.28 -25.46 -22.76
C ASP A 529 6.06 -25.28 -23.68
N THR A 530 4.93 -25.93 -23.37
CA THR A 530 3.67 -25.73 -24.11
C THR A 530 3.06 -24.35 -23.88
N PHE A 531 3.16 -23.82 -22.66
CA PHE A 531 2.60 -22.51 -22.33
C PHE A 531 3.35 -21.42 -23.08
N PHE A 532 4.68 -21.38 -22.97
CA PHE A 532 5.47 -20.31 -23.57
C PHE A 532 5.81 -20.54 -25.04
N THR A 533 5.89 -21.77 -25.54
CA THR A 533 6.30 -22.08 -26.92
C THR A 533 7.56 -21.29 -27.34
N ASN A 534 7.57 -20.65 -28.52
CA ASN A 534 8.71 -19.84 -29.01
C ASN A 534 8.75 -18.43 -28.42
N SER A 535 7.79 -18.05 -27.56
CA SER A 535 7.74 -16.70 -26.99
C SER A 535 8.92 -16.40 -26.05
N LEU A 536 9.59 -17.42 -25.50
CA LEU A 536 10.80 -17.24 -24.66
C LEU A 536 11.97 -16.62 -25.40
N SER A 537 11.94 -16.59 -26.74
CA SER A 537 12.98 -15.95 -27.56
C SER A 537 13.29 -14.51 -27.15
N SER A 538 12.34 -13.72 -26.61
CA SER A 538 12.66 -12.38 -26.10
C SER A 538 13.51 -12.41 -24.82
N ILE A 539 13.22 -13.35 -23.91
CA ILE A 539 14.02 -13.58 -22.71
C ILE A 539 15.39 -14.12 -23.10
N ASP A 540 15.45 -15.08 -24.02
CA ASP A 540 16.71 -15.62 -24.53
C ASP A 540 17.58 -14.54 -25.16
N ASN A 541 17.02 -13.70 -26.03
CA ASN A 541 17.73 -12.56 -26.59
C ASN A 541 18.23 -11.59 -25.51
N MET A 542 17.40 -11.28 -24.50
CA MET A 542 17.79 -10.41 -23.39
C MET A 542 18.97 -10.98 -22.60
N ILE A 543 19.00 -12.29 -22.37
CA ILE A 543 20.10 -12.96 -21.68
C ILE A 543 21.35 -13.04 -22.57
N ASP A 544 21.17 -13.40 -23.84
CA ASP A 544 22.26 -13.58 -24.81
C ASP A 544 22.99 -12.26 -25.09
N ARG A 545 22.36 -11.10 -24.85
CA ARG A 545 23.02 -9.77 -24.83
C ARG A 545 24.10 -9.63 -23.75
N SER A 546 24.22 -10.56 -22.80
CA SER A 546 25.38 -10.65 -21.93
C SER A 546 26.48 -11.44 -22.61
N PRO A 547 27.74 -10.96 -22.64
CA PRO A 547 28.89 -11.76 -23.08
C PRO A 547 29.09 -13.07 -22.29
N GLU A 548 28.55 -13.14 -21.07
CA GLU A 548 28.58 -14.34 -20.23
C GLU A 548 27.28 -15.15 -20.25
N GLY A 549 26.28 -14.73 -21.05
CA GLY A 549 24.98 -15.38 -21.15
C GLY A 549 24.22 -15.40 -19.83
N LYS A 550 24.42 -14.37 -18.98
CA LYS A 550 23.85 -14.27 -17.64
C LYS A 550 23.35 -12.86 -17.35
N LEU A 551 22.23 -12.78 -16.65
CA LEU A 551 21.68 -11.53 -16.11
C LEU A 551 21.76 -11.50 -14.59
N GLU A 552 21.79 -10.29 -14.03
CA GLU A 552 21.68 -10.07 -12.59
C GLU A 552 20.72 -8.92 -12.32
N ILE A 553 19.74 -9.14 -11.44
CA ILE A 553 18.89 -8.06 -10.94
C ILE A 553 19.73 -7.10 -10.10
N VAL A 554 19.58 -5.80 -10.36
CA VAL A 554 20.24 -4.74 -9.61
C VAL A 554 19.24 -3.99 -8.73
N GLY A 555 19.48 -4.03 -7.43
CA GLY A 555 18.67 -3.32 -6.44
C GLY A 555 17.27 -3.89 -6.24
N ALA A 556 16.46 -3.18 -5.44
CA ALA A 556 15.04 -3.45 -5.29
C ALA A 556 14.26 -2.94 -6.51
N PRO A 557 13.09 -3.52 -6.84
CA PRO A 557 12.27 -3.00 -7.92
C PRO A 557 11.75 -1.61 -7.56
N LEU A 558 11.58 -0.76 -8.56
CA LEU A 558 10.79 0.46 -8.38
C LEU A 558 9.32 0.03 -8.30
N ARG A 559 8.67 0.34 -7.18
CA ARG A 559 7.28 -0.06 -6.90
C ARG A 559 6.37 1.16 -6.80
N TYR A 560 5.25 1.11 -7.51
CA TYR A 560 4.24 2.17 -7.51
C TYR A 560 2.85 1.58 -7.71
N LEU A 561 1.84 2.26 -7.17
CA LEU A 561 0.44 1.84 -7.19
C LEU A 561 -0.30 2.61 -8.28
N HIS A 562 -1.12 1.91 -9.07
CA HIS A 562 -2.10 2.50 -9.96
C HIS A 562 -3.51 2.17 -9.48
N HIS A 563 -4.42 3.16 -9.51
CA HIS A 563 -5.85 2.97 -9.24
C HIS A 563 -6.61 2.50 -10.48
N CYS A 564 -6.12 1.44 -11.11
CA CYS A 564 -6.77 0.82 -12.25
C CYS A 564 -6.61 -0.70 -12.26
N ASN A 565 -7.39 -1.35 -13.12
CA ASN A 565 -7.34 -2.79 -13.36
C ASN A 565 -6.02 -3.20 -14.02
N TRP A 566 -5.45 -4.32 -13.58
CA TRP A 566 -4.16 -4.82 -14.05
C TRP A 566 -4.09 -5.04 -15.57
N LYS A 567 -5.22 -5.39 -16.20
CA LYS A 567 -5.29 -5.65 -17.65
C LYS A 567 -5.07 -4.38 -18.48
N MET A 568 -5.49 -3.21 -17.98
CA MET A 568 -5.25 -1.93 -18.67
C MET A 568 -3.75 -1.65 -18.84
N LEU A 569 -2.94 -2.00 -17.83
CA LEU A 569 -1.50 -1.85 -17.92
C LEU A 569 -0.90 -2.83 -18.92
N VAL A 570 -1.41 -4.07 -18.98
CA VAL A 570 -0.98 -5.08 -19.95
C VAL A 570 -1.32 -4.65 -21.38
N ASP A 571 -2.56 -4.19 -21.62
CA ASP A 571 -3.03 -3.72 -22.92
C ASP A 571 -2.15 -2.59 -23.45
N ASN A 572 -1.88 -1.59 -22.60
CA ASN A 572 -1.05 -0.44 -22.93
C ASN A 572 0.36 -0.82 -23.42
N GLN A 573 0.92 -1.94 -22.98
CA GLN A 573 2.27 -2.34 -23.40
C GLN A 573 2.34 -2.71 -24.90
N THR A 574 1.23 -3.03 -25.53
CA THR A 574 1.17 -3.24 -26.99
C THR A 574 0.34 -2.21 -27.73
N ASP A 575 -0.16 -1.18 -27.04
CA ASP A 575 -0.78 -0.03 -27.68
C ASP A 575 0.32 0.90 -28.23
N THR A 576 0.54 0.86 -29.53
CA THR A 576 1.51 1.74 -30.22
C THR A 576 0.87 3.00 -30.80
N CYS A 577 -0.45 3.19 -30.59
CA CYS A 577 -1.18 4.38 -31.03
C CYS A 577 -1.24 5.48 -29.97
N HIS A 578 -1.13 5.15 -28.68
CA HIS A 578 -1.13 6.16 -27.63
C HIS A 578 0.13 7.04 -27.53
N PRO A 579 1.37 6.58 -27.85
CA PRO A 579 2.58 7.25 -27.38
C PRO A 579 2.71 8.74 -27.74
N MET A 580 2.49 9.09 -29.00
CA MET A 580 2.68 10.46 -29.50
C MET A 580 1.58 11.42 -29.06
N ILE A 581 0.47 10.90 -28.52
CA ILE A 581 -0.67 11.70 -28.03
C ILE A 581 -0.60 11.81 -26.50
N ALA A 582 -0.55 10.67 -25.81
CA ALA A 582 -0.53 10.65 -24.35
C ALA A 582 0.73 11.33 -23.81
N HIS A 583 1.89 11.09 -24.45
CA HIS A 583 3.18 11.60 -23.99
C HIS A 583 3.56 12.94 -24.64
N GLU A 584 2.61 13.66 -25.25
CA GLU A 584 2.90 14.96 -25.89
C GLU A 584 3.39 16.00 -24.86
N SER A 585 2.76 16.02 -23.68
CA SER A 585 3.15 16.86 -22.55
C SER A 585 4.59 16.62 -22.11
N SER A 586 5.01 15.36 -22.04
CA SER A 586 6.34 14.97 -21.55
C SER A 586 7.38 14.90 -22.67
N ALA A 587 7.22 13.97 -23.61
CA ALA A 587 8.16 13.73 -24.70
C ALA A 587 8.16 14.86 -25.73
N GLY A 588 7.01 15.49 -26.00
CA GLY A 588 6.93 16.67 -26.85
C GLY A 588 7.67 17.87 -26.24
N THR A 589 7.60 18.04 -24.92
CA THR A 589 8.40 19.06 -24.22
C THR A 589 9.90 18.79 -24.33
N VAL A 590 10.34 17.53 -24.15
CA VAL A 590 11.76 17.15 -24.34
C VAL A 590 12.21 17.45 -25.77
N LYS A 591 11.39 17.13 -26.77
CA LYS A 591 11.66 17.45 -28.19
C LYS A 591 11.83 18.94 -28.42
N ASN A 592 10.89 19.76 -27.94
CA ASN A 592 10.95 21.21 -28.09
C ASN A 592 12.18 21.83 -27.41
N ILE A 593 12.58 21.32 -26.23
CA ILE A 593 13.79 21.77 -25.54
C ILE A 593 15.04 21.39 -26.35
N TRP A 594 15.12 20.15 -26.85
CA TRP A 594 16.24 19.68 -27.66
C TRP A 594 16.44 20.51 -28.93
N GLU A 595 15.36 20.83 -29.64
CA GLU A 595 15.41 21.68 -30.84
C GLU A 595 15.87 23.11 -30.51
N ARG A 596 15.46 23.67 -29.37
CA ARG A 596 15.85 25.04 -28.94
C ARG A 596 17.33 25.17 -28.60
N ILE A 597 17.96 24.11 -28.08
CA ILE A 597 19.39 24.13 -27.72
C ILE A 597 20.31 23.79 -28.92
N GLY A 598 19.75 23.73 -30.13
CA GLY A 598 20.49 23.61 -31.38
C GLY A 598 20.51 22.22 -31.99
N GLY A 599 20.06 21.17 -31.28
CA GLY A 599 19.82 19.82 -31.83
C GLY A 599 21.00 19.06 -32.43
N ASP A 600 22.15 19.71 -32.62
CA ASP A 600 23.30 19.25 -33.41
C ASP A 600 24.46 18.72 -32.55
N SER A 601 24.36 18.78 -31.21
CA SER A 601 25.33 18.16 -30.31
C SER A 601 25.04 16.67 -30.08
N GLU A 602 25.97 15.94 -29.47
CA GLU A 602 25.72 14.56 -29.02
C GLU A 602 24.45 14.53 -28.16
N LYS A 603 23.50 13.65 -28.50
CA LYS A 603 22.20 13.56 -27.82
C LYS A 603 22.42 13.07 -26.39
N PRO A 604 22.02 13.82 -25.35
CA PRO A 604 22.01 13.30 -24.00
C PRO A 604 21.13 12.05 -23.91
N MET A 605 21.52 11.07 -23.11
CA MET A 605 20.80 9.80 -22.95
C MET A 605 19.29 10.00 -22.65
N VAL A 606 18.92 10.97 -21.82
CA VAL A 606 17.50 11.25 -21.54
C VAL A 606 16.72 11.66 -22.80
N VAL A 607 17.33 12.45 -23.68
CA VAL A 607 16.75 12.88 -24.94
C VAL A 607 16.62 11.68 -25.88
N GLU A 608 17.69 10.89 -26.01
CA GLU A 608 17.70 9.66 -26.81
C GLU A 608 16.59 8.67 -26.40
N LEU A 609 16.36 8.49 -25.09
CA LEU A 609 15.36 7.55 -24.58
C LEU A 609 13.92 8.05 -24.71
N VAL A 610 13.69 9.37 -24.64
CA VAL A 610 12.34 9.96 -24.58
C VAL A 610 11.84 10.45 -25.94
N LEU A 611 12.71 10.95 -26.82
CA LEU A 611 12.30 11.43 -28.16
C LEU A 611 11.51 10.40 -28.98
N PRO A 612 11.82 9.08 -28.95
CA PRO A 612 11.11 8.11 -29.77
C PRO A 612 9.61 8.00 -29.47
N PHE A 613 9.13 8.45 -28.31
CA PHE A 613 7.69 8.48 -28.01
C PHE A 613 6.92 9.49 -28.88
N MET A 614 7.61 10.46 -29.50
CA MET A 614 7.04 11.42 -30.45
C MET A 614 7.09 10.96 -31.91
N SER A 615 7.36 9.67 -32.14
CA SER A 615 7.37 9.08 -33.48
C SER A 615 5.98 9.07 -34.12
N THR A 616 5.94 9.06 -35.46
CA THR A 616 4.68 9.12 -36.20
C THR A 616 3.90 7.81 -36.13
N TYR A 617 2.59 7.86 -36.39
CA TYR A 617 1.76 6.66 -36.54
C TYR A 617 2.30 5.71 -37.62
N GLU A 618 2.83 6.24 -38.72
CA GLU A 618 3.43 5.42 -39.79
C GLU A 618 4.65 4.63 -39.29
N MET A 619 5.48 5.24 -38.45
CA MET A 619 6.60 4.52 -37.83
C MET A 619 6.07 3.39 -36.93
N PHE A 620 5.13 3.69 -36.03
CA PHE A 620 4.55 2.66 -35.16
C PHE A 620 3.79 1.57 -35.93
N GLU A 621 3.17 1.90 -37.05
CA GLU A 621 2.50 0.94 -37.94
C GLU A 621 3.50 -0.02 -38.58
N THR A 622 4.65 0.48 -39.03
CA THR A 622 5.68 -0.31 -39.72
C THR A 622 6.53 -1.18 -38.79
N MET A 623 6.58 -0.87 -37.49
CA MET A 623 7.24 -1.71 -36.48
C MET A 623 6.73 -3.16 -36.49
N GLY A 624 5.43 -3.35 -36.76
CA GLY A 624 4.78 -4.64 -36.75
C GLY A 624 4.55 -5.23 -35.34
N ILE A 625 3.59 -6.14 -35.27
CA ILE A 625 3.25 -6.91 -34.07
C ILE A 625 3.13 -8.40 -34.42
N ARG A 626 3.62 -9.24 -33.51
CA ARG A 626 3.53 -10.70 -33.60
C ARG A 626 2.89 -11.24 -32.33
N THR A 627 2.04 -12.23 -32.49
CA THR A 627 1.42 -12.97 -31.38
C THR A 627 1.89 -14.42 -31.41
N TRP A 628 1.93 -15.03 -30.24
CA TRP A 628 2.08 -16.47 -30.09
C TRP A 628 0.85 -17.03 -29.39
N ASP A 629 0.81 -18.35 -29.24
CA ASP A 629 -0.21 -19.02 -28.44
C ASP A 629 -0.20 -18.54 -26.98
N ASN A 630 -1.26 -18.89 -26.25
CA ASN A 630 -1.40 -18.66 -24.82
C ASN A 630 -1.32 -17.18 -24.38
N GLY A 631 -1.59 -16.25 -25.30
CA GLY A 631 -1.75 -14.83 -24.99
C GLY A 631 -0.43 -14.05 -24.98
N HIS A 632 0.66 -14.64 -25.45
CA HIS A 632 1.96 -13.97 -25.57
C HIS A 632 2.06 -13.18 -26.88
N GLY A 633 2.86 -12.12 -26.90
CA GLY A 633 3.11 -11.36 -28.12
C GLY A 633 4.08 -10.22 -27.91
N HIS A 634 4.57 -9.65 -29.01
CA HIS A 634 5.47 -8.51 -28.97
C HIS A 634 5.25 -7.53 -30.10
N THR A 635 5.62 -6.27 -29.85
CA THR A 635 5.76 -5.23 -30.86
C THR A 635 7.23 -5.08 -31.29
N GLY A 636 7.45 -4.50 -32.46
CA GLY A 636 8.77 -4.26 -33.02
C GLY A 636 9.37 -5.52 -33.64
N VAL A 637 8.68 -6.06 -34.64
CA VAL A 637 9.12 -7.20 -35.45
C VAL A 637 10.17 -6.76 -36.48
N SER A 638 9.91 -5.66 -37.18
CA SER A 638 10.79 -5.16 -38.25
C SER A 638 11.84 -4.18 -37.72
N SER A 639 11.42 -3.30 -36.80
CA SER A 639 12.22 -2.27 -36.14
C SER A 639 11.50 -1.81 -34.87
N SER A 640 12.13 -0.97 -34.07
CA SER A 640 11.49 -0.37 -32.89
C SER A 640 12.10 0.98 -32.51
N ILE A 641 11.41 1.69 -31.61
CA ILE A 641 11.93 2.87 -30.91
C ILE A 641 13.23 2.64 -30.12
N HIS A 642 13.68 1.39 -29.95
CA HIS A 642 14.93 1.02 -29.29
C HIS A 642 16.05 0.64 -30.28
N SER A 643 15.76 0.64 -31.59
CA SER A 643 16.70 0.18 -32.62
C SER A 643 17.79 1.20 -32.92
N ASP A 644 17.53 2.49 -32.70
CA ASP A 644 18.43 3.59 -33.06
C ASP A 644 19.20 4.15 -31.86
N TYR A 645 19.35 3.36 -30.79
CA TYR A 645 20.17 3.77 -29.66
C TYR A 645 21.66 3.75 -29.99
N ALA A 646 22.42 4.65 -29.38
CA ALA A 646 23.83 4.80 -29.62
C ALA A 646 24.57 3.48 -29.32
N ASP A 647 25.46 3.09 -30.24
CA ASP A 647 26.35 1.96 -30.05
C ASP A 647 27.27 2.20 -28.85
N ILE A 648 27.70 1.09 -28.23
CA ILE A 648 28.62 1.12 -27.10
C ILE A 648 29.96 0.57 -27.57
N ASP A 649 30.99 1.42 -27.52
CA ASP A 649 32.35 1.09 -27.95
C ASP A 649 32.85 -0.22 -27.34
N GLY A 650 33.38 -1.09 -28.19
CA GLY A 650 33.98 -2.37 -27.79
C GLY A 650 32.98 -3.48 -27.46
N TYR A 651 31.67 -3.21 -27.42
CA TYR A 651 30.67 -4.22 -27.08
C TYR A 651 30.50 -5.28 -28.18
N PHE A 652 30.48 -4.88 -29.46
CA PHE A 652 30.37 -5.82 -30.56
C PHE A 652 31.56 -6.78 -30.63
N GLU A 653 32.77 -6.30 -30.33
CA GLU A 653 33.98 -7.11 -30.23
C GLU A 653 33.90 -8.11 -29.06
N GLN A 654 33.39 -7.68 -27.90
CA GLN A 654 33.16 -8.57 -26.75
C GLN A 654 32.16 -9.68 -27.10
N MET A 655 31.04 -9.31 -27.72
CA MET A 655 30.01 -10.25 -28.15
C MET A 655 30.51 -11.20 -29.23
N SER A 656 31.26 -10.69 -30.20
CA SER A 656 31.89 -11.51 -31.25
C SER A 656 32.89 -12.51 -30.68
N LYS A 657 33.60 -12.14 -29.60
CA LYS A 657 34.49 -13.06 -28.89
C LYS A 657 33.73 -14.12 -28.10
N ALA A 658 32.58 -13.78 -27.51
CA ALA A 658 31.75 -14.69 -26.73
C ALA A 658 30.95 -15.68 -27.59
N TYR A 659 30.33 -15.20 -28.67
CA TYR A 659 29.35 -15.95 -29.46
C TYR A 659 29.75 -16.21 -30.92
N GLY A 660 30.86 -15.62 -31.38
CA GLY A 660 31.18 -15.54 -32.81
C GLY A 660 30.46 -14.37 -33.49
N LYS A 661 31.04 -13.88 -34.59
CA LYS A 661 30.60 -12.64 -35.26
C LYS A 661 29.17 -12.69 -35.79
N GLU A 662 28.78 -13.81 -36.41
CA GLU A 662 27.44 -13.99 -36.98
C GLU A 662 26.36 -13.98 -35.89
N ARG A 663 26.52 -14.82 -34.86
CA ARG A 663 25.58 -14.87 -33.74
C ARG A 663 25.54 -13.56 -32.94
N ALA A 664 26.67 -12.89 -32.75
CA ALA A 664 26.70 -11.57 -32.11
C ALA A 664 25.86 -10.55 -32.90
N GLN A 665 25.97 -10.56 -34.23
CA GLN A 665 25.15 -9.70 -35.09
C GLN A 665 23.65 -10.03 -34.95
N GLU A 666 23.28 -11.30 -34.97
CA GLU A 666 21.88 -11.73 -34.75
C GLU A 666 21.33 -11.19 -33.43
N ILE A 667 22.02 -11.44 -32.32
CA ILE A 667 21.60 -11.03 -30.97
C ILE A 667 21.39 -9.51 -30.89
N ILE A 668 22.33 -8.74 -31.41
CA ILE A 668 22.35 -7.28 -31.30
C ILE A 668 21.29 -6.65 -32.21
N SER A 669 21.14 -7.16 -33.44
CA SER A 669 20.17 -6.66 -34.42
C SER A 669 18.72 -6.82 -33.99
N GLU A 670 18.44 -7.76 -33.09
CA GLU A 670 17.10 -7.98 -32.59
C GLU A 670 16.73 -6.97 -31.48
N ALA A 671 15.98 -5.94 -31.85
CA ALA A 671 15.54 -4.88 -30.96
C ALA A 671 14.02 -4.83 -30.84
N ARG A 672 13.41 -5.86 -30.25
CA ARG A 672 11.96 -5.87 -29.95
C ARG A 672 11.58 -4.70 -29.03
N HIS A 673 10.40 -4.12 -29.24
CA HIS A 673 9.91 -3.00 -28.43
C HIS A 673 9.43 -3.48 -27.05
N ASN A 674 8.23 -4.06 -26.99
CA ASN A 674 7.65 -4.64 -25.78
C ASN A 674 7.25 -6.08 -26.07
N THR A 675 7.63 -7.00 -25.20
CA THR A 675 7.09 -8.37 -25.20
C THR A 675 6.19 -8.56 -23.99
N CYS A 676 4.92 -8.86 -24.23
CA CYS A 676 3.95 -9.17 -23.19
C CYS A 676 3.85 -10.68 -23.03
N TYR A 677 3.99 -11.14 -21.80
CA TYR A 677 3.76 -12.51 -21.40
C TYR A 677 2.51 -12.59 -20.54
N PHE A 678 1.54 -13.39 -21.00
CA PHE A 678 0.34 -13.68 -20.24
C PHE A 678 0.68 -14.35 -18.90
N PRO A 679 0.02 -13.97 -17.78
CA PRO A 679 -1.03 -12.96 -17.72
C PRO A 679 -0.47 -11.52 -17.62
N ASN A 680 0.53 -11.27 -16.79
CA ASN A 680 0.75 -9.93 -16.22
C ASN A 680 2.21 -9.42 -16.27
N MET A 681 3.01 -9.89 -17.22
CA MET A 681 4.43 -9.55 -17.32
C MET A 681 4.76 -8.88 -18.66
N MET A 682 5.67 -7.92 -18.63
CA MET A 682 6.25 -7.32 -19.84
C MET A 682 7.78 -7.26 -19.74
N VAL A 683 8.46 -7.55 -20.86
CA VAL A 683 9.93 -7.50 -20.99
C VAL A 683 10.34 -6.59 -22.15
N LYS A 684 11.35 -5.76 -21.92
CA LYS A 684 12.09 -4.99 -22.94
C LYS A 684 13.52 -5.52 -23.05
N GLY A 685 13.76 -6.45 -23.97
CA GLY A 685 15.06 -7.11 -24.11
C GLY A 685 16.21 -6.16 -24.44
N ALA A 686 15.97 -5.16 -25.29
CA ALA A 686 16.98 -4.18 -25.71
C ALA A 686 17.38 -3.17 -24.63
N ILE A 687 16.50 -2.94 -23.64
CA ILE A 687 16.75 -2.07 -22.49
C ILE A 687 17.09 -2.86 -21.22
N GLN A 688 16.90 -4.18 -21.23
CA GLN A 688 17.14 -5.06 -20.08
C GLN A 688 16.26 -4.73 -18.86
N THR A 689 14.97 -4.51 -19.09
CA THR A 689 13.99 -4.26 -18.01
C THR A 689 12.77 -5.17 -18.12
N LEU A 690 12.15 -5.45 -16.98
CA LEU A 690 10.94 -6.23 -16.83
C LEU A 690 9.96 -5.44 -15.96
N ARG A 691 8.70 -5.37 -16.38
CA ARG A 691 7.59 -4.87 -15.55
C ARG A 691 6.66 -6.02 -15.18
N LEU A 692 6.25 -6.05 -13.92
CA LEU A 692 5.28 -7.00 -13.40
C LEU A 692 4.06 -6.24 -12.86
N PHE A 693 2.87 -6.59 -13.32
CA PHE A 693 1.61 -5.93 -12.97
C PHE A 693 0.86 -6.78 -11.94
N LYS A 694 1.02 -6.48 -10.66
CA LYS A 694 0.52 -7.29 -9.54
C LYS A 694 -0.89 -6.85 -9.15
N PRO A 695 -1.93 -7.65 -9.46
CA PRO A 695 -3.31 -7.32 -9.10
C PRO A 695 -3.52 -7.30 -7.58
N ILE A 696 -4.18 -6.26 -7.06
CA ILE A 696 -4.58 -6.15 -5.66
C ILE A 696 -6.10 -6.15 -5.51
N ALA A 697 -6.79 -5.42 -6.39
CA ALA A 697 -8.25 -5.41 -6.52
C ALA A 697 -8.65 -5.16 -7.97
N ALA A 698 -9.94 -5.24 -8.29
CA ALA A 698 -10.45 -4.94 -9.63
C ALA A 698 -10.01 -3.54 -10.14
N ASN A 699 -9.76 -2.60 -9.23
CA ASN A 699 -9.34 -1.22 -9.52
C ASN A 699 -7.99 -0.84 -8.91
N LYS A 700 -7.17 -1.80 -8.47
CA LYS A 700 -5.86 -1.51 -7.86
C LYS A 700 -4.80 -2.49 -8.32
N THR A 701 -3.69 -1.94 -8.82
CA THR A 701 -2.56 -2.72 -9.32
C THR A 701 -1.25 -2.14 -8.83
N ILE A 702 -0.40 -2.97 -8.25
CA ILE A 702 0.99 -2.61 -7.95
C ILE A 702 1.84 -2.94 -9.16
N VAL A 703 2.66 -2.00 -9.60
CA VAL A 703 3.66 -2.22 -10.66
C VAL A 703 5.02 -2.35 -10.02
N GLU A 704 5.76 -3.38 -10.43
CA GLU A 704 7.17 -3.54 -10.11
C GLU A 704 8.00 -3.43 -11.39
N SER A 705 8.97 -2.52 -11.42
CA SER A 705 9.86 -2.33 -12.55
C SER A 705 11.30 -2.69 -12.18
N TRP A 706 11.83 -3.71 -12.84
CA TRP A 706 13.11 -4.36 -12.55
C TRP A 706 14.20 -3.92 -13.52
N ILE A 707 15.44 -3.87 -13.01
CA ILE A 707 16.65 -3.53 -13.76
C ILE A 707 17.53 -4.78 -13.80
N PHE A 708 17.93 -5.19 -14.99
CA PHE A 708 18.88 -6.29 -15.18
C PHE A 708 20.21 -5.76 -15.70
N LYS A 709 21.29 -6.16 -15.04
CA LYS A 709 22.65 -6.02 -15.53
C LYS A 709 22.98 -7.17 -16.47
N LEU A 710 23.53 -6.84 -17.63
CA LEU A 710 24.21 -7.77 -18.52
C LEU A 710 25.57 -8.12 -17.91
N VAL A 711 25.76 -9.35 -17.43
CA VAL A 711 27.05 -9.74 -16.81
C VAL A 711 28.15 -9.73 -17.89
N GLY A 712 29.32 -9.18 -17.57
CA GLY A 712 30.44 -9.07 -18.50
C GLY A 712 30.31 -7.97 -19.57
N ALA A 713 29.17 -7.28 -19.68
CA ALA A 713 29.00 -6.16 -20.62
C ALA A 713 29.40 -4.81 -20.00
N PRO A 714 29.61 -3.75 -20.80
CA PRO A 714 29.89 -2.42 -20.28
C PRO A 714 28.76 -1.86 -19.40
N ASP A 715 29.12 -1.23 -18.27
CA ASP A 715 28.16 -0.63 -17.32
C ASP A 715 27.29 0.48 -17.95
N THR A 716 27.63 0.97 -19.15
CA THR A 716 26.80 1.92 -19.91
C THR A 716 25.40 1.36 -20.19
N PHE A 717 25.26 0.04 -20.43
CA PHE A 717 23.94 -0.60 -20.53
C PHE A 717 23.15 -0.43 -19.23
N LEU A 718 23.76 -0.77 -18.09
CA LEU A 718 23.11 -0.62 -16.78
C LEU A 718 22.71 0.83 -16.50
N LYS A 719 23.57 1.80 -16.85
CA LYS A 719 23.25 3.23 -16.73
C LYS A 719 22.05 3.61 -17.61
N ARG A 720 21.99 3.11 -18.84
CA ARG A 720 20.87 3.30 -19.77
C ARG A 720 19.58 2.69 -19.21
N THR A 721 19.61 1.46 -18.74
CA THR A 721 18.46 0.79 -18.12
C THR A 721 17.98 1.54 -16.88
N ALA A 722 18.89 1.97 -16.00
CA ALA A 722 18.53 2.71 -14.80
C ALA A 722 17.92 4.08 -15.13
N MET A 723 18.46 4.78 -16.14
CA MET A 723 17.90 6.04 -16.64
C MET A 723 16.51 5.82 -17.22
N TYR A 724 16.35 4.83 -18.11
CA TYR A 724 15.06 4.46 -18.70
C TYR A 724 14.03 4.20 -17.61
N ASN A 725 14.38 3.34 -16.65
CA ASN A 725 13.47 2.98 -15.58
C ASN A 725 13.07 4.19 -14.75
N ARG A 726 14.03 5.05 -14.36
CA ARG A 726 13.77 6.27 -13.59
C ARG A 726 12.89 7.30 -14.31
N ILE A 727 13.07 7.48 -15.60
CA ILE A 727 12.41 8.54 -16.38
C ILE A 727 11.08 8.08 -16.97
N ILE A 728 10.89 6.77 -17.17
CA ILE A 728 9.72 6.21 -17.87
C ILE A 728 8.89 5.30 -16.95
N ASN A 729 9.51 4.43 -16.15
CA ASN A 729 8.84 3.36 -15.39
C ASN A 729 9.03 3.47 -13.87
N ALA A 730 8.93 4.67 -13.32
CA ALA A 730 9.16 4.95 -11.89
C ALA A 730 8.04 5.79 -11.27
N PRO A 731 7.91 5.79 -9.92
CA PRO A 731 7.03 6.74 -9.23
C PRO A 731 7.38 8.21 -9.48
N THR A 732 8.60 8.49 -9.95
CA THR A 732 9.08 9.83 -10.32
C THR A 732 9.29 9.98 -11.82
N SER A 733 8.60 9.13 -12.61
CA SER A 733 8.66 9.17 -14.08
C SER A 733 8.24 10.54 -14.61
N ILE A 734 8.64 10.89 -15.82
CA ILE A 734 8.05 12.04 -16.53
C ILE A 734 7.12 11.58 -17.64
N VAL A 735 7.26 10.35 -18.14
CA VAL A 735 6.43 9.78 -19.22
C VAL A 735 5.28 8.96 -18.65
N GLY A 736 5.58 8.00 -17.77
CA GLY A 736 4.57 7.09 -17.22
C GLY A 736 3.50 7.74 -16.31
N HIS A 737 3.65 9.02 -15.95
CA HIS A 737 2.55 9.77 -15.31
C HIS A 737 1.45 10.14 -16.30
N ASP A 738 1.79 10.35 -17.58
CA ASP A 738 0.80 10.57 -18.63
C ASP A 738 -0.08 9.31 -18.80
N ASP A 739 0.53 8.12 -18.74
CA ASP A 739 -0.20 6.84 -18.71
C ASP A 739 -1.07 6.69 -17.45
N LEU A 740 -0.53 7.02 -16.27
CA LEU A 740 -1.27 6.96 -15.00
C LEU A 740 -2.57 7.77 -15.07
N GLU A 741 -2.49 9.01 -15.55
CA GLU A 741 -3.65 9.89 -15.74
C GLU A 741 -4.69 9.25 -16.67
N MET A 742 -4.26 8.62 -17.76
CA MET A 742 -5.18 7.94 -18.69
C MET A 742 -5.82 6.72 -18.05
N TYR A 743 -5.09 5.93 -17.27
CA TYR A 743 -5.65 4.75 -16.61
C TYR A 743 -6.68 5.11 -15.53
N GLU A 744 -6.42 6.13 -14.72
CA GLU A 744 -7.38 6.54 -13.68
C GLU A 744 -8.65 7.12 -14.29
N ARG A 745 -8.53 7.93 -15.36
CA ARG A 745 -9.68 8.38 -16.16
C ARG A 745 -10.43 7.23 -16.80
N ALA A 746 -9.73 6.23 -17.34
CA ALA A 746 -10.36 5.06 -17.92
C ALA A 746 -11.12 4.25 -16.86
N GLN A 747 -10.52 4.01 -15.70
CA GLN A 747 -11.14 3.29 -14.59
C GLN A 747 -12.43 3.99 -14.10
N GLU A 748 -12.43 5.32 -14.03
CA GLU A 748 -13.62 6.09 -13.70
C GLU A 748 -14.65 6.09 -14.85
N GLY A 749 -14.19 6.30 -16.08
CA GLY A 749 -15.02 6.34 -17.28
C GLY A 749 -15.77 5.02 -17.52
N LEU A 750 -15.18 3.88 -17.17
CA LEU A 750 -15.84 2.58 -17.26
C LEU A 750 -17.05 2.46 -16.31
N LYS A 751 -17.21 3.30 -15.30
CA LYS A 751 -18.40 3.26 -14.42
C LYS A 751 -19.65 3.84 -15.09
N VAL A 752 -19.50 4.58 -16.18
CA VAL A 752 -20.62 5.23 -16.89
C VAL A 752 -21.64 4.20 -17.39
N ASP A 753 -22.87 4.31 -16.89
CA ASP A 753 -23.98 3.38 -17.19
C ASP A 753 -24.64 3.67 -18.57
N ALA A 754 -23.83 3.59 -19.62
CA ALA A 754 -24.24 3.78 -21.02
C ALA A 754 -23.80 2.58 -21.87
N ASN A 755 -22.98 2.79 -22.90
CA ASN A 755 -22.40 1.70 -23.69
C ASN A 755 -21.36 0.95 -22.84
N PRO A 756 -21.57 -0.34 -22.50
CA PRO A 756 -20.65 -1.06 -21.63
C PRO A 756 -19.48 -1.70 -22.40
N TRP A 757 -19.40 -1.53 -23.72
CA TRP A 757 -18.42 -2.20 -24.55
C TRP A 757 -17.18 -1.34 -24.82
N VAL A 758 -16.01 -1.91 -24.54
CA VAL A 758 -14.69 -1.39 -24.92
C VAL A 758 -14.29 -2.02 -26.24
N ASN A 759 -13.98 -1.19 -27.24
CA ASN A 759 -13.60 -1.64 -28.57
C ASN A 759 -12.09 -1.90 -28.64
N ILE A 760 -11.70 -3.05 -29.18
CA ILE A 760 -10.29 -3.37 -29.47
C ILE A 760 -10.15 -3.96 -30.89
N GLN A 761 -10.89 -3.42 -31.87
CA GLN A 761 -11.01 -3.98 -33.22
C GLN A 761 -10.05 -3.39 -34.26
N ARG A 762 -9.08 -2.56 -33.88
CA ARG A 762 -8.15 -2.00 -34.89
C ARG A 762 -7.42 -3.14 -35.60
N HIS A 763 -7.49 -3.13 -36.92
CA HIS A 763 -6.99 -4.16 -37.83
C HIS A 763 -7.56 -5.58 -37.64
N TYR A 764 -8.71 -5.74 -36.97
CA TYR A 764 -9.34 -7.04 -36.76
C TYR A 764 -9.69 -7.76 -38.06
N ARG A 765 -9.32 -9.05 -38.15
CA ARG A 765 -9.78 -9.98 -39.18
C ARG A 765 -10.33 -11.24 -38.53
N GLU A 766 -11.43 -11.76 -39.07
CA GLU A 766 -11.99 -13.02 -38.62
C GLU A 766 -10.99 -14.16 -38.82
N GLY A 767 -10.79 -15.00 -37.80
CA GLY A 767 -9.83 -16.10 -37.84
C GLY A 767 -8.36 -15.71 -37.69
N GLU A 768 -8.01 -14.44 -37.45
CA GLU A 768 -6.61 -13.99 -37.33
C GLU A 768 -5.83 -14.63 -36.15
N LEU A 769 -6.56 -15.22 -35.21
CA LEU A 769 -6.05 -15.97 -34.06
C LEU A 769 -6.34 -17.48 -34.20
N GLY A 770 -6.54 -18.00 -35.41
CA GLY A 770 -6.76 -19.43 -35.69
C GLY A 770 -5.47 -20.28 -35.65
N ASP A 771 -5.49 -21.45 -36.29
CA ASP A 771 -4.38 -22.43 -36.28
C ASP A 771 -3.14 -21.99 -37.09
N GLU A 772 -3.23 -20.93 -37.89
CA GLU A 772 -2.14 -20.42 -38.73
C GLU A 772 -1.21 -19.44 -38.01
N ARG A 773 -1.16 -19.43 -36.67
CA ARG A 773 -0.23 -18.57 -35.91
C ARG A 773 1.21 -19.06 -36.09
N GLY A 774 1.91 -18.53 -37.08
CA GLY A 774 3.31 -18.85 -37.36
C GLY A 774 4.23 -17.64 -37.21
N GLU A 775 5.54 -17.89 -37.04
CA GLU A 775 6.57 -16.84 -36.98
C GLU A 775 6.59 -15.93 -38.23
N GLU A 776 6.01 -16.39 -39.33
CA GLU A 776 5.90 -15.64 -40.59
C GLU A 776 4.80 -14.56 -40.57
N ILE A 777 3.80 -14.66 -39.69
CA ILE A 777 2.71 -13.68 -39.64
C ILE A 777 3.15 -12.45 -38.85
N VAL A 778 3.11 -11.30 -39.53
CA VAL A 778 3.36 -9.98 -38.95
C VAL A 778 2.14 -9.11 -39.22
N HIS A 779 1.49 -8.66 -38.16
CA HIS A 779 0.40 -7.71 -38.27
C HIS A 779 0.94 -6.28 -38.22
N ALA A 780 0.14 -5.33 -38.68
CA ALA A 780 0.39 -3.90 -38.52
C ALA A 780 0.71 -3.54 -37.06
N GLY A 781 1.72 -2.71 -36.82
CA GLY A 781 2.18 -2.39 -35.47
C GLY A 781 1.16 -1.66 -34.62
N THR A 782 0.20 -0.94 -35.22
CA THR A 782 -0.95 -0.35 -34.50
C THR A 782 -2.12 -1.30 -34.30
N SER A 783 -2.02 -2.56 -34.76
CA SER A 783 -3.05 -3.56 -34.54
C SER A 783 -3.22 -3.89 -33.07
N GLU A 784 -4.47 -4.02 -32.63
CA GLU A 784 -4.83 -4.44 -31.27
C GLU A 784 -4.90 -5.98 -31.15
N VAL A 785 -4.33 -6.71 -32.12
CA VAL A 785 -4.37 -8.19 -32.17
C VAL A 785 -3.76 -8.85 -30.94
N GLN A 786 -2.74 -8.24 -30.31
CA GLN A 786 -2.17 -8.80 -29.07
C GLN A 786 -3.10 -8.62 -27.87
N MET A 787 -3.87 -7.54 -27.79
CA MET A 787 -4.92 -7.39 -26.76
C MET A 787 -6.00 -8.45 -26.97
N ARG A 788 -6.44 -8.65 -28.23
CA ARG A 788 -7.40 -9.71 -28.55
C ARG A 788 -6.86 -11.10 -28.22
N ASN A 789 -5.58 -11.37 -28.51
CA ASN A 789 -4.92 -12.60 -28.13
C ASN A 789 -4.88 -12.80 -26.61
N HIS A 790 -4.60 -11.73 -25.85
CA HIS A 790 -4.68 -11.73 -24.39
C HIS A 790 -6.09 -12.11 -23.92
N TYR A 791 -7.15 -11.47 -24.44
CA TYR A 791 -8.52 -11.70 -23.99
C TYR A 791 -9.12 -13.05 -24.42
N VAL A 792 -8.76 -13.58 -25.60
CA VAL A 792 -9.12 -14.95 -26.00
C VAL A 792 -8.53 -15.97 -25.01
N ASN A 793 -7.28 -15.78 -24.60
CA ASN A 793 -6.64 -16.67 -23.62
C ASN A 793 -7.12 -16.41 -22.19
N TRP A 794 -7.40 -15.16 -21.81
CA TRP A 794 -8.09 -14.85 -20.57
C TRP A 794 -9.40 -15.62 -20.46
N LYS A 795 -10.21 -15.65 -21.52
CA LYS A 795 -11.47 -16.40 -21.56
C LYS A 795 -11.24 -17.91 -21.42
N LYS A 796 -10.25 -18.47 -22.13
CA LYS A 796 -9.82 -19.88 -22.01
C LYS A 796 -9.52 -20.24 -20.55
N TYR A 797 -8.73 -19.42 -19.86
CA TYR A 797 -8.35 -19.69 -18.46
C TYR A 797 -9.45 -19.40 -17.46
N MET A 798 -10.31 -18.39 -17.69
CA MET A 798 -11.47 -18.11 -16.85
C MET A 798 -12.46 -19.28 -16.82
N ALA A 799 -12.59 -20.01 -17.93
CA ALA A 799 -13.48 -21.17 -18.06
C ALA A 799 -13.04 -22.39 -17.23
N LEU A 800 -11.77 -22.46 -16.78
CA LEU A 800 -11.30 -23.61 -15.99
C LEU A 800 -11.96 -23.70 -14.61
N GLY A 801 -12.50 -22.60 -14.08
CA GLY A 801 -13.16 -22.58 -12.76
C GLY A 801 -14.67 -22.83 -12.78
N THR A 802 -15.29 -23.16 -13.92
CA THR A 802 -16.74 -23.45 -13.97
C THR A 802 -17.08 -24.91 -13.67
N ASN A 803 -16.08 -25.78 -13.53
CA ASN A 803 -16.26 -27.23 -13.34
C ASN A 803 -15.81 -27.75 -11.95
N ASP A 804 -15.26 -26.90 -11.10
CA ASP A 804 -14.54 -27.30 -9.87
C ASP A 804 -15.37 -27.30 -8.57
N GLU A 805 -16.71 -27.17 -8.63
CA GLU A 805 -17.55 -27.37 -7.43
C GLU A 805 -17.67 -28.87 -7.02
N GLY A 806 -16.85 -29.76 -7.57
CA GLY A 806 -17.02 -31.20 -7.43
C GLY A 806 -15.73 -32.01 -7.31
N SER A 807 -14.72 -31.61 -6.54
CA SER A 807 -13.76 -32.59 -5.99
C SER A 807 -13.10 -32.14 -4.68
N SER A 808 -13.64 -32.72 -3.61
CA SER A 808 -13.15 -32.94 -2.23
C SER A 808 -11.81 -32.35 -1.79
#